data_AF-A0A350EXG1-F1
#
_entry.id   AF-A0A350EXG1-F1
#
_cell.length_a   1.000
_cell.length_b   1.000
_cell.length_c   1.000
_cell.angle_alpha   90.00
_cell.angle_beta   90.00
_cell.angle_gamma   90.00
#
_symmetry.space_group_name_H-M   'P 1'
#
loop_
_entity.id
_entity.type
_entity.pdbx_description
1 polymer ?
#
loop_
_entity_poly.entity_id
_entity_poly.type
_entity_poly.pdbx_seq_one_letter_code
_entity_poly.pdbx_strand_id
1 'polypeptide(L)'
;MIMKLSHPAFLRATTLLAAFASAPFLASAAPANVTVSAPNVNLANTWLLDTDPANDTVRFSVDVSLSRNQPLGGVRDIPVTFRTRLRAVGTTTSLGSADQTVVVTVDPVVANLPLAVNLAIDPTVILSEDIPCELVISVLHNDDPPGGVPTTDHSITHGPHSFAHFSGALVINGQTATINSFSSAPIQLPADQAWRLRVQSGMLADGTPFTGGAPATATIDVLRNDTTGAATLTAGTLNLAPPGGPIDVNGWQVALGPIVFGNGGRQAQGFTLRLPPGTGWRLHDTDPNTSQLLTTTFGSATALLLLDESNQPIAGASGNLTTPHEFVDERAAVGFVASAWQWDLFHLRLTQPATRFLRAWYFEQWKDPQVKGELPDSNDGFWDQLNASTSGDLLIAPGMTGGFNATLTFANGVFSTHFPHGFVAHTGGSLQLVNGLPTPAASSFPLATVTMITYRGCRPEDQPHVVPDPSLLEAFQVGPVPLRFTAHGSLWTEGLPVSDPNPLDTFIITRRAAAGTDPDSGLPVHQTGSYLANNIQLFVPGPVVAAADGFDQSGDGNATVDEPGEHPEEFNPARWLLTGLRPAEGDALEHPGTPAYLLGEGDYAGANFRGYAGLAGISRVGGGVLGPYQLELCQKLYARASGVSGRWVADADSLPPSVQIGGDEGFALQIEDWAFQLVGNEPQFEHSAVTGSLAVPHPADFTLAFDELEFECCGAIDRMSVAGGDSVKQLAYWQQARIDIQSARFITPAECATEPLALELGVLARANGFPEDLDGILRFRGNGRMTTGTDSTFAASVLHVPNVSPFAGDYRVTGVGHAYYNDPPNPPSEDNGWINFAGLLVVPFFENMEIHALLLGTDLPGGLNPDVILGMQGGWSADGETYFSNAGFDAGHRGLPPAFNAPLSYLGSQDEAYLPRAEKTWFGLIPFNFPVQYSPL
;
A
#
# COMPACT_ATOMS: atom_id res chain seq x y z
N MET A 1 -31.38 33.55 54.32
CA MET A 1 -32.46 34.57 54.28
C MET A 1 -33.75 33.83 54.63
N ILE A 2 -34.16 33.92 55.90
CA ILE A 2 -35.42 34.55 56.34
C ILE A 2 -36.63 33.68 55.95
N MET A 3 -37.13 32.80 56.82
CA MET A 3 -37.92 33.07 58.06
C MET A 3 -39.32 33.62 57.73
N LYS A 4 -40.27 33.24 58.60
CA LYS A 4 -41.50 33.96 58.98
C LYS A 4 -42.80 33.48 58.33
N LEU A 5 -43.93 33.35 59.04
CA LEU A 5 -44.30 33.60 60.46
C LEU A 5 -45.75 33.08 60.60
N SER A 6 -46.06 32.27 61.61
CA SER A 6 -46.71 32.66 62.88
C SER A 6 -48.22 32.93 62.84
N HIS A 7 -48.93 32.15 63.66
CA HIS A 7 -49.78 32.56 64.81
C HIS A 7 -49.71 34.05 65.24
N PRO A 8 -50.58 34.58 66.14
CA PRO A 8 -51.77 34.03 66.84
C PRO A 8 -52.92 35.07 66.94
N ALA A 9 -53.93 34.85 67.81
CA ALA A 9 -54.41 35.78 68.87
C ALA A 9 -55.94 35.71 69.10
N PHE A 10 -56.40 35.26 70.27
CA PHE A 10 -56.86 36.02 71.47
C PHE A 10 -58.40 36.22 71.49
N LEU A 11 -59.19 35.69 72.43
CA LEU A 11 -59.35 35.87 73.90
C LEU A 11 -60.43 36.93 74.29
N ARG A 12 -61.34 36.48 75.18
CA ARG A 12 -62.14 37.19 76.22
C ARG A 12 -63.43 37.95 75.85
N ALA A 13 -64.53 37.59 76.54
CA ALA A 13 -65.02 38.28 77.76
C ALA A 13 -66.11 37.43 78.47
N THR A 14 -65.92 36.92 79.68
CA THR A 14 -66.19 37.44 81.06
C THR A 14 -67.65 37.41 81.57
N THR A 15 -67.84 36.68 82.69
CA THR A 15 -68.77 36.90 83.84
C THR A 15 -70.30 36.85 83.62
N LEU A 16 -71.04 36.03 84.40
CA LEU A 16 -71.54 36.36 85.76
C LEU A 16 -72.36 35.20 86.39
N LEU A 17 -72.18 35.06 87.71
CA LEU A 17 -73.14 34.66 88.75
C LEU A 17 -73.72 33.23 88.86
N ALA A 18 -73.53 32.70 90.07
CA ALA A 18 -74.22 31.59 90.69
C ALA A 18 -75.66 31.94 91.10
N ALA A 19 -76.58 30.97 91.04
CA ALA A 19 -77.53 30.64 92.12
C ALA A 19 -78.38 29.39 91.78
N PHE A 20 -78.29 28.39 92.66
CA PHE A 20 -79.30 27.42 93.09
C PHE A 20 -80.63 27.29 92.32
N ALA A 21 -81.00 26.07 91.91
CA ALA A 21 -81.77 25.13 92.73
C ALA A 21 -82.32 23.92 91.94
N SER A 22 -82.53 22.83 92.69
CA SER A 22 -83.35 21.64 92.43
C SER A 22 -82.90 20.61 91.38
N ALA A 23 -82.42 19.48 91.90
CA ALA A 23 -82.50 18.16 91.26
C ALA A 23 -83.98 17.77 90.99
N PRO A 24 -84.26 16.85 90.06
CA PRO A 24 -84.26 15.42 90.44
C PRO A 24 -83.74 14.43 89.37
N PHE A 25 -83.05 13.41 89.88
CA PHE A 25 -83.09 11.98 89.55
C PHE A 25 -83.32 11.46 88.10
N LEU A 26 -82.28 10.76 87.63
CA LEU A 26 -82.20 9.44 86.95
C LEU A 26 -82.94 9.16 85.62
N ALA A 27 -82.14 8.78 84.61
CA ALA A 27 -82.28 7.49 83.91
C ALA A 27 -80.96 7.11 83.21
N SER A 28 -80.47 5.88 83.44
CA SER A 28 -79.38 5.27 82.67
C SER A 28 -79.85 4.96 81.24
N ALA A 29 -79.13 5.43 80.23
CA ALA A 29 -79.41 5.09 78.83
C ALA A 29 -79.02 3.64 78.53
N ALA A 30 -79.92 2.92 77.85
CA ALA A 30 -79.67 1.59 77.31
C ALA A 30 -78.62 1.62 76.19
N PRO A 31 -77.85 0.53 75.98
CA PRO A 31 -76.81 0.47 74.95
C PRO A 31 -77.39 0.71 73.54
N ALA A 32 -76.58 1.34 72.71
CA ALA A 32 -76.85 1.52 71.28
C ALA A 32 -77.01 0.17 70.59
N ASN A 33 -77.97 0.05 69.67
CA ASN A 33 -77.99 -1.05 68.72
C ASN A 33 -77.34 -0.56 67.43
N VAL A 34 -76.01 -0.67 67.36
CA VAL A 34 -75.29 -0.70 66.07
C VAL A 34 -75.34 -2.14 65.57
N THR A 35 -75.71 -2.32 64.32
CA THR A 35 -75.64 -3.62 63.64
C THR A 35 -74.92 -3.46 62.32
N VAL A 36 -73.85 -4.22 62.15
CA VAL A 36 -73.08 -4.29 60.92
C VAL A 36 -73.35 -5.63 60.25
N SER A 37 -73.85 -5.64 59.01
CA SER A 37 -74.05 -6.88 58.23
C SER A 37 -73.11 -6.94 57.04
N ALA A 38 -72.53 -8.11 56.76
CA ALA A 38 -71.60 -8.33 55.65
C ALA A 38 -72.18 -9.33 54.64
N PRO A 39 -73.15 -8.93 53.79
CA PRO A 39 -73.86 -9.87 52.93
C PRO A 39 -73.02 -10.46 51.79
N ASN A 40 -72.03 -9.72 51.27
CA ASN A 40 -71.29 -10.13 50.08
C ASN A 40 -69.77 -10.05 50.29
N VAL A 41 -69.08 -11.08 49.82
CA VAL A 41 -67.61 -11.18 49.82
C VAL A 41 -67.18 -11.44 48.38
N ASN A 42 -66.38 -10.55 47.80
CA ASN A 42 -65.88 -10.70 46.44
C ASN A 42 -64.38 -10.99 46.50
N LEU A 43 -63.99 -12.22 46.13
CA LEU A 43 -62.60 -12.64 46.07
C LEU A 43 -61.91 -12.00 44.85
N ALA A 44 -60.74 -11.38 45.05
CA ALA A 44 -60.02 -10.66 44.00
C ALA A 44 -59.03 -11.55 43.23
N ASN A 45 -58.50 -12.59 43.86
CA ASN A 45 -57.55 -13.52 43.26
C ASN A 45 -57.77 -14.96 43.75
N THR A 46 -57.50 -15.93 42.88
CA THR A 46 -57.56 -17.38 43.16
C THR A 46 -56.18 -18.03 43.05
N TRP A 47 -55.13 -17.22 42.96
CA TRP A 47 -53.74 -17.66 42.89
C TRP A 47 -52.87 -16.64 43.60
N LEU A 48 -51.70 -17.11 44.03
CA LEU A 48 -50.72 -16.34 44.77
C LEU A 48 -49.33 -16.52 44.18
N LEU A 49 -48.53 -15.46 44.27
CA LEU A 49 -47.12 -15.45 43.92
C LEU A 49 -46.37 -14.60 44.95
N ASP A 50 -45.56 -15.22 45.81
CA ASP A 50 -44.85 -14.55 46.93
C ASP A 50 -44.02 -13.33 46.51
N THR A 51 -43.56 -13.33 45.27
CA THR A 51 -42.66 -12.32 44.70
C THR A 51 -43.39 -11.21 43.93
N ASP A 52 -44.70 -11.33 43.73
CA ASP A 52 -45.55 -10.34 43.08
C ASP A 52 -46.35 -9.58 44.14
N PRO A 53 -46.02 -8.31 44.47
CA PRO A 53 -46.76 -7.53 45.47
C PRO A 53 -48.24 -7.33 45.12
N ALA A 54 -48.61 -7.55 43.85
CA ALA A 54 -50.00 -7.53 43.46
C ALA A 54 -50.70 -8.85 43.74
N ASN A 55 -50.05 -9.98 44.02
CA ASN A 55 -50.69 -11.28 44.22
C ASN A 55 -50.00 -12.12 45.31
N ASP A 56 -49.24 -11.53 46.22
CA ASP A 56 -48.59 -12.20 47.36
C ASP A 56 -49.58 -12.59 48.47
N THR A 57 -50.78 -11.99 48.46
CA THR A 57 -51.79 -12.14 49.51
C THR A 57 -53.15 -12.55 48.96
N VAL A 58 -53.95 -13.23 49.80
CA VAL A 58 -55.35 -13.51 49.47
C VAL A 58 -56.15 -12.23 49.67
N ARG A 59 -56.55 -11.61 48.58
CA ARG A 59 -57.24 -10.32 48.57
C ARG A 59 -58.72 -10.51 48.27
N PHE A 60 -59.55 -9.80 49.00
CA PHE A 60 -61.00 -9.82 48.82
C PHE A 60 -61.60 -8.50 49.28
N SER A 61 -62.77 -8.18 48.78
CA SER A 61 -63.58 -7.08 49.29
C SER A 61 -64.77 -7.63 50.05
N VAL A 62 -65.14 -6.95 51.13
CA VAL A 62 -66.36 -7.25 51.87
C VAL A 62 -67.26 -6.04 51.78
N ASP A 63 -68.44 -6.25 51.21
CA ASP A 63 -69.49 -5.26 51.18
C ASP A 63 -70.30 -5.38 52.46
N VAL A 64 -70.39 -4.27 53.18
CA VAL A 64 -71.01 -4.18 54.49
C VAL A 64 -72.12 -3.14 54.46
N SER A 65 -73.18 -3.41 55.20
CA SER A 65 -74.23 -2.42 55.51
C SER A 65 -74.23 -2.15 57.01
N LEU A 66 -73.96 -0.91 57.37
CA LEU A 66 -74.02 -0.45 58.76
C LEU A 66 -75.38 0.20 59.03
N SER A 67 -76.03 -0.24 60.10
CA SER A 67 -77.23 0.41 60.63
C SER A 67 -77.00 0.81 62.07
N ARG A 68 -77.42 2.01 62.43
CA ARG A 68 -77.40 2.52 63.79
C ARG A 68 -78.76 3.09 64.10
N ASN A 69 -79.39 2.60 65.17
CA ASN A 69 -80.69 3.09 65.59
C ASN A 69 -80.62 3.68 67.01
N GLN A 70 -80.13 4.92 67.10
CA GLN A 70 -80.08 5.71 68.33
C GLN A 70 -80.66 7.12 68.11
N PRO A 71 -81.98 7.28 68.22
CA PRO A 71 -82.66 8.55 67.96
C PRO A 71 -82.19 9.73 68.83
N LEU A 72 -81.54 9.46 69.97
CA LEU A 72 -81.11 10.46 70.95
C LEU A 72 -79.57 10.66 70.98
N GLY A 73 -78.81 10.08 70.04
CA GLY A 73 -77.34 10.24 69.94
C GLY A 73 -76.90 11.39 69.01
N GLY A 74 -75.60 11.70 68.97
CA GLY A 74 -74.98 12.54 67.92
C GLY A 74 -74.22 11.70 66.87
N VAL A 75 -73.68 12.36 65.84
CA VAL A 75 -72.74 11.76 64.87
C VAL A 75 -71.53 11.18 65.62
N ARG A 76 -71.10 9.97 65.26
CA ARG A 76 -69.99 9.28 65.93
C ARG A 76 -69.13 8.48 64.97
N ASP A 77 -67.86 8.37 65.33
CA ASP A 77 -66.90 7.49 64.69
C ASP A 77 -66.97 6.10 65.32
N ILE A 78 -67.32 5.09 64.51
CA ILE A 78 -67.45 3.70 64.93
C ILE A 78 -66.29 2.91 64.33
N PRO A 79 -65.37 2.38 65.16
CA PRO A 79 -64.35 1.46 64.68
C PRO A 79 -65.00 0.10 64.38
N VAL A 80 -65.03 -0.26 63.11
CA VAL A 80 -65.46 -1.57 62.61
C VAL A 80 -64.22 -2.41 62.35
N THR A 81 -64.04 -3.47 63.13
CA THR A 81 -62.92 -4.41 63.00
C THR A 81 -63.35 -5.64 62.20
N PHE A 82 -62.66 -5.91 61.12
CA PHE A 82 -62.79 -7.12 60.32
C PHE A 82 -61.75 -8.11 60.80
N ARG A 83 -62.18 -9.13 61.54
CA ARG A 83 -61.34 -10.27 61.90
C ARG A 83 -61.50 -11.35 60.85
N THR A 84 -60.46 -11.55 60.08
CA THR A 84 -60.48 -12.47 58.94
C THR A 84 -59.54 -13.63 59.19
N ARG A 85 -59.98 -14.84 58.84
CA ARG A 85 -59.19 -16.07 58.92
C ARG A 85 -59.39 -16.88 57.65
N LEU A 86 -58.28 -17.32 57.08
CA LEU A 86 -58.29 -18.37 56.07
C LEU A 86 -58.09 -19.71 56.79
N ARG A 87 -58.89 -20.73 56.47
CA ARG A 87 -58.73 -22.09 57.02
C ARG A 87 -59.08 -23.14 55.98
N ALA A 88 -58.54 -24.35 56.11
CA ALA A 88 -58.97 -25.48 55.29
C ALA A 88 -60.42 -25.88 55.66
N VAL A 89 -61.23 -26.21 54.66
CA VAL A 89 -62.61 -26.69 54.84
C VAL A 89 -62.65 -27.82 55.85
N GLY A 90 -63.57 -27.74 56.82
CA GLY A 90 -63.74 -28.77 57.86
C GLY A 90 -62.68 -28.78 58.97
N THR A 91 -61.76 -27.82 59.00
CA THR A 91 -60.74 -27.68 60.05
C THR A 91 -60.92 -26.40 60.87
N THR A 92 -60.28 -26.33 62.04
CA THR A 92 -60.18 -25.09 62.85
C THR A 92 -58.82 -24.42 62.72
N THR A 93 -57.88 -25.03 61.99
CA THR A 93 -56.51 -24.55 61.80
C THR A 93 -56.51 -23.32 60.90
N SER A 94 -56.01 -22.19 61.40
CA SER A 94 -55.82 -20.99 60.58
C SER A 94 -54.64 -21.21 59.64
N LEU A 95 -54.88 -21.03 58.34
CA LEU A 95 -53.87 -20.95 57.28
C LEU A 95 -53.39 -19.52 57.04
N GLY A 96 -54.00 -18.55 57.71
CA GLY A 96 -53.69 -17.12 57.66
C GLY A 96 -54.74 -16.35 58.46
N SER A 97 -54.40 -15.15 58.95
CA SER A 97 -55.37 -14.27 59.61
C SER A 97 -54.95 -12.82 59.55
N ALA A 98 -55.91 -11.92 59.38
CA ALA A 98 -55.68 -10.48 59.45
C ALA A 98 -56.85 -9.80 60.16
N ASP A 99 -56.54 -8.83 61.02
CA ASP A 99 -57.52 -7.96 61.66
C ASP A 99 -57.32 -6.54 61.09
N GLN A 100 -58.34 -5.98 60.42
CA GLN A 100 -58.31 -4.61 59.90
C GLN A 100 -59.43 -3.79 60.53
N THR A 101 -59.10 -2.63 61.10
CA THR A 101 -60.11 -1.71 61.67
C THR A 101 -60.31 -0.52 60.74
N VAL A 102 -61.56 -0.27 60.35
CA VAL A 102 -61.97 0.93 59.61
C VAL A 102 -62.84 1.78 60.51
N VAL A 103 -62.52 3.06 60.64
CA VAL A 103 -63.33 4.01 61.40
C VAL A 103 -64.37 4.61 60.45
N VAL A 104 -65.65 4.41 60.77
CA VAL A 104 -66.77 4.88 59.96
C VAL A 104 -67.52 5.95 60.74
N THR A 105 -67.67 7.14 60.17
CA THR A 105 -68.48 8.20 60.78
C THR A 105 -69.95 7.98 60.46
N VAL A 106 -70.80 7.89 61.49
CA VAL A 106 -72.21 7.49 61.37
C VAL A 106 -73.14 8.42 62.14
N ASP A 107 -74.24 8.82 61.48
CA ASP A 107 -75.33 9.57 62.08
C ASP A 107 -76.09 8.78 63.18
N PRO A 108 -76.81 9.47 64.08
CA PRO A 108 -77.53 8.83 65.19
C PRO A 108 -78.59 7.81 64.76
N VAL A 109 -79.25 8.05 63.64
CA VAL A 109 -80.18 7.11 63.01
C VAL A 109 -79.77 6.96 61.55
N VAL A 110 -79.18 5.82 61.21
CA VAL A 110 -78.89 5.44 59.82
C VAL A 110 -79.35 4.01 59.60
N ALA A 111 -79.95 3.75 58.44
CA ALA A 111 -80.26 2.41 58.00
C ALA A 111 -79.48 2.14 56.70
N ASN A 112 -78.75 1.02 56.66
CA ASN A 112 -78.05 0.52 55.48
C ASN A 112 -77.04 1.51 54.85
N LEU A 113 -76.12 2.06 55.64
CA LEU A 113 -74.97 2.78 55.11
C LEU A 113 -74.01 1.77 54.45
N PRO A 114 -73.81 1.80 53.11
CA PRO A 114 -72.93 0.85 52.45
C PRO A 114 -71.46 1.21 52.69
N LEU A 115 -70.64 0.19 52.94
CA LEU A 115 -69.20 0.30 53.09
C LEU A 115 -68.55 -0.89 52.39
N ALA A 116 -67.63 -0.64 51.46
CA ALA A 116 -66.79 -1.67 50.86
C ALA A 116 -65.39 -1.57 51.46
N VAL A 117 -64.88 -2.69 52.00
CA VAL A 117 -63.53 -2.74 52.60
C VAL A 117 -62.71 -3.78 51.85
N ASN A 118 -61.56 -3.34 51.30
CA ASN A 118 -60.56 -4.24 50.73
C ASN A 118 -59.71 -4.80 51.86
N LEU A 119 -59.64 -6.13 51.93
CA LEU A 119 -58.94 -6.90 52.94
C LEU A 119 -57.92 -7.82 52.26
N ALA A 120 -56.85 -8.14 52.98
CA ALA A 120 -55.81 -9.05 52.53
C ALA A 120 -55.43 -9.98 53.68
N ILE A 121 -55.15 -11.25 53.37
CA ILE A 121 -54.62 -12.23 54.31
C ILE A 121 -53.31 -12.78 53.75
N ASP A 122 -52.23 -12.65 54.53
CA ASP A 122 -50.99 -13.38 54.32
C ASP A 122 -51.18 -14.84 54.76
N PRO A 123 -51.05 -15.82 53.86
CA PRO A 123 -51.04 -17.22 54.27
C PRO A 123 -49.78 -17.54 55.08
N THR A 124 -49.93 -18.35 56.13
CA THR A 124 -48.79 -18.85 56.94
C THR A 124 -48.18 -20.13 56.36
N VAL A 125 -48.77 -20.69 55.29
CA VAL A 125 -48.32 -21.89 54.57
C VAL A 125 -48.57 -21.75 53.07
N ILE A 126 -47.89 -22.56 52.26
CA ILE A 126 -48.21 -22.72 50.84
C ILE A 126 -49.62 -23.31 50.71
N LEU A 127 -50.48 -22.66 49.90
CA LEU A 127 -51.84 -23.14 49.65
C LEU A 127 -51.83 -24.05 48.42
N SER A 128 -52.58 -25.16 48.50
CA SER A 128 -52.77 -26.08 47.38
C SER A 128 -54.22 -26.04 46.88
N GLU A 129 -54.41 -26.18 45.57
CA GLU A 129 -55.71 -26.30 44.93
C GLU A 129 -56.52 -27.51 45.42
N ASP A 130 -55.83 -28.55 45.88
CA ASP A 130 -56.43 -29.79 46.36
C ASP A 130 -56.96 -29.67 47.79
N ILE A 131 -56.57 -28.60 48.50
CA ILE A 131 -57.03 -28.30 49.85
C ILE A 131 -57.98 -27.10 49.77
N PRO A 132 -59.29 -27.33 49.61
CA PRO A 132 -60.25 -26.24 49.55
C PRO A 132 -60.26 -25.47 50.87
N CYS A 133 -60.29 -24.15 50.76
CA CYS A 133 -60.22 -23.21 51.86
C CYS A 133 -61.52 -22.41 52.01
N GLU A 134 -61.79 -21.94 53.22
CA GLU A 134 -62.89 -21.03 53.53
C GLU A 134 -62.35 -19.76 54.16
N LEU A 135 -62.89 -18.61 53.73
CA LEU A 135 -62.68 -17.32 54.37
C LEU A 135 -63.72 -17.16 55.48
N VAL A 136 -63.27 -17.14 56.73
CA VAL A 136 -64.11 -16.81 57.89
C VAL A 136 -63.89 -15.36 58.23
N ILE A 137 -64.93 -14.55 58.09
CA ILE A 137 -64.89 -13.11 58.36
C ILE A 137 -65.87 -12.84 59.48
N SER A 138 -65.35 -12.40 60.62
CA SER A 138 -66.13 -11.86 61.72
C SER A 138 -66.02 -10.35 61.70
N VAL A 139 -67.15 -9.67 61.53
CA VAL A 139 -67.23 -8.22 61.63
C VAL A 139 -67.61 -7.87 63.05
N LEU A 140 -66.71 -7.17 63.71
CA LEU A 140 -66.89 -6.66 65.06
C LEU A 140 -67.00 -5.15 65.00
N HIS A 141 -67.76 -4.56 65.89
CA HIS A 141 -67.67 -3.15 66.18
C HIS A 141 -67.34 -2.96 67.66
N ASN A 142 -66.82 -1.78 68.00
CA ASN A 142 -66.76 -1.36 69.40
C ASN A 142 -67.81 -0.28 69.61
N ASP A 143 -68.85 -0.62 70.38
CA ASP A 143 -69.86 0.34 70.78
C ASP A 143 -69.42 1.14 72.01
N ASP A 144 -70.02 2.31 72.22
CA ASP A 144 -69.68 3.28 73.26
C ASP A 144 -69.73 2.68 74.70
N PRO A 145 -68.76 3.00 75.59
CA PRO A 145 -67.64 3.91 75.40
C PRO A 145 -66.45 3.35 74.63
N PRO A 146 -65.75 4.18 73.82
CA PRO A 146 -64.56 3.78 73.08
C PRO A 146 -63.51 3.21 74.05
N GLY A 147 -63.33 1.88 73.99
CA GLY A 147 -62.61 1.08 74.98
C GLY A 147 -63.32 -0.22 75.40
N GLY A 148 -64.56 -0.44 74.97
CA GLY A 148 -65.34 -1.66 75.21
C GLY A 148 -64.78 -2.93 74.55
N VAL A 149 -65.27 -4.09 75.02
CA VAL A 149 -64.97 -5.40 74.43
C VAL A 149 -65.65 -5.46 73.05
N PRO A 150 -64.91 -5.73 71.96
CA PRO A 150 -65.50 -5.81 70.62
C PRO A 150 -66.67 -6.80 70.57
N THR A 151 -67.82 -6.35 70.06
CA THR A 151 -69.00 -7.20 69.85
C THR A 151 -69.01 -7.69 68.41
N THR A 152 -69.09 -9.02 68.22
CA THR A 152 -69.23 -9.63 66.89
C THR A 152 -70.67 -9.50 66.41
N ASP A 153 -70.91 -8.70 65.39
CA ASP A 153 -72.25 -8.51 64.82
C ASP A 153 -72.61 -9.56 63.78
N HIS A 154 -71.64 -9.91 62.95
CA HIS A 154 -71.83 -10.80 61.82
C HIS A 154 -70.62 -11.69 61.67
N SER A 155 -70.84 -12.97 61.40
CA SER A 155 -69.78 -13.87 60.94
C SER A 155 -70.25 -14.57 59.69
N ILE A 156 -69.46 -14.47 58.62
CA ILE A 156 -69.70 -15.16 57.35
C ILE A 156 -68.55 -16.12 57.09
N THR A 157 -68.91 -17.30 56.56
CA THR A 157 -67.96 -18.25 56.00
C THR A 157 -68.18 -18.25 54.50
N HIS A 158 -67.17 -17.86 53.73
CA HIS A 158 -67.23 -17.75 52.28
C HIS A 158 -66.25 -18.73 51.63
N GLY A 159 -66.77 -19.66 50.83
CA GLY A 159 -66.02 -20.76 50.23
C GLY A 159 -66.95 -21.92 49.81
N PRO A 160 -66.39 -23.06 49.35
CA PRO A 160 -64.96 -23.35 49.26
C PRO A 160 -64.25 -22.61 48.12
N HIS A 161 -63.00 -22.23 48.34
CA HIS A 161 -62.09 -21.64 47.36
C HIS A 161 -60.82 -22.49 47.26
N SER A 162 -60.33 -22.71 46.04
CA SER A 162 -59.03 -23.33 45.80
C SER A 162 -58.04 -22.27 45.36
N PHE A 163 -56.84 -22.27 45.95
CA PHE A 163 -55.80 -21.31 45.67
C PHE A 163 -54.57 -22.02 45.11
N ALA A 164 -54.05 -21.50 43.99
CA ALA A 164 -52.76 -21.93 43.48
C ALA A 164 -51.65 -21.02 44.04
N HIS A 165 -50.82 -21.52 44.95
CA HIS A 165 -49.78 -20.71 45.60
C HIS A 165 -48.38 -21.05 45.08
N PHE A 166 -47.76 -20.09 44.39
CA PHE A 166 -46.39 -20.18 43.90
C PHE A 166 -45.45 -19.39 44.80
N SER A 167 -44.33 -19.99 45.22
CA SER A 167 -43.32 -19.30 46.05
C SER A 167 -42.41 -18.36 45.25
N GLY A 168 -42.62 -18.26 43.95
CA GLY A 168 -41.74 -17.54 43.02
C GLY A 168 -40.48 -18.31 42.60
N ALA A 169 -40.11 -19.38 43.30
CA ALA A 169 -39.01 -20.24 42.88
C ALA A 169 -39.37 -21.05 41.62
N LEU A 170 -38.52 -20.99 40.61
CA LEU A 170 -38.62 -21.74 39.35
C LEU A 170 -37.31 -22.50 39.12
N VAL A 171 -37.38 -23.81 38.89
CA VAL A 171 -36.21 -24.63 38.55
C VAL A 171 -36.24 -24.98 37.06
N ILE A 172 -35.16 -24.65 36.36
CA ILE A 172 -34.98 -24.88 34.92
C ILE A 172 -33.65 -25.57 34.71
N ASN A 173 -33.65 -26.78 34.16
CA ASN A 173 -32.44 -27.55 33.91
C ASN A 173 -31.49 -27.62 35.15
N GLY A 174 -32.06 -27.76 36.35
CA GLY A 174 -31.32 -27.79 37.62
C GLY A 174 -30.87 -26.43 38.17
N GLN A 175 -31.01 -25.33 37.41
CA GLN A 175 -30.75 -23.96 37.89
C GLN A 175 -32.00 -23.36 38.53
N THR A 176 -31.81 -22.60 39.62
CA THR A 176 -32.90 -21.86 40.27
C THR A 176 -33.04 -20.45 39.68
N ALA A 177 -34.28 -20.04 39.52
CA ALA A 177 -34.72 -18.76 39.02
C ALA A 177 -35.85 -18.23 39.92
N THR A 178 -36.04 -16.92 39.92
CA THR A 178 -37.13 -16.25 40.63
C THR A 178 -38.07 -15.64 39.60
N ILE A 179 -39.34 -16.05 39.63
CA ILE A 179 -40.43 -15.40 38.90
C ILE A 179 -40.80 -14.17 39.71
N ASN A 180 -40.95 -13.00 39.10
CA ASN A 180 -41.37 -11.78 39.81
C ASN A 180 -42.84 -11.43 39.57
N SER A 181 -43.43 -11.85 38.45
CA SER A 181 -44.80 -11.49 38.09
C SER A 181 -45.34 -12.37 36.95
N PHE A 182 -46.66 -12.60 36.93
CA PHE A 182 -47.36 -13.20 35.79
C PHE A 182 -48.12 -12.15 34.97
N SER A 183 -48.20 -12.32 33.65
CA SER A 183 -49.01 -11.45 32.77
C SER A 183 -50.47 -11.88 32.67
N SER A 184 -50.80 -13.09 33.13
CA SER A 184 -52.17 -13.59 33.25
C SER A 184 -52.29 -14.62 34.37
N ALA A 185 -53.52 -14.94 34.78
CA ALA A 185 -53.75 -16.01 35.74
C ALA A 185 -53.13 -17.35 35.27
N PRO A 186 -52.45 -18.10 36.16
CA PRO A 186 -52.01 -19.48 35.90
C PRO A 186 -53.16 -20.39 35.47
N ILE A 187 -52.90 -21.31 34.54
CA ILE A 187 -53.89 -22.28 34.06
C ILE A 187 -53.48 -23.69 34.50
N GLN A 188 -54.36 -24.40 35.21
CA GLN A 188 -54.11 -25.78 35.58
C GLN A 188 -54.23 -26.69 34.34
N LEU A 189 -53.29 -27.61 34.18
CA LEU A 189 -53.27 -28.60 33.10
C LEU A 189 -53.87 -29.93 33.60
N PRO A 190 -54.24 -30.87 32.70
CA PRO A 190 -54.90 -32.12 33.09
C PRO A 190 -54.05 -33.10 33.93
N ALA A 191 -52.73 -32.90 33.97
CA ALA A 191 -51.84 -33.70 34.80
C ALA A 191 -51.78 -33.12 36.22
N ASP A 192 -51.67 -33.99 37.20
CA ASP A 192 -51.56 -33.61 38.61
C ASP A 192 -50.40 -32.62 38.80
N GLN A 193 -50.65 -31.53 39.55
CA GLN A 193 -49.70 -30.44 39.81
C GLN A 193 -49.11 -29.74 38.59
N ALA A 194 -49.65 -29.96 37.38
CA ALA A 194 -49.15 -29.34 36.16
C ALA A 194 -49.86 -28.00 35.89
N TRP A 195 -49.06 -26.97 35.62
CA TRP A 195 -49.54 -25.61 35.45
C TRP A 195 -48.92 -24.96 34.22
N ARG A 196 -49.72 -24.17 33.50
CA ARG A 196 -49.27 -23.29 32.43
C ARG A 196 -49.20 -21.86 32.93
N LEU A 197 -48.01 -21.29 32.90
CA LEU A 197 -47.72 -19.95 33.40
C LEU A 197 -47.39 -19.01 32.23
N ARG A 198 -47.88 -17.77 32.31
CA ARG A 198 -47.39 -16.67 31.46
C ARG A 198 -46.52 -15.75 32.29
N VAL A 199 -45.21 -15.99 32.29
CA VAL A 199 -44.27 -15.21 33.09
C VAL A 199 -44.05 -13.85 32.43
N GLN A 200 -44.30 -12.77 33.16
CA GLN A 200 -44.05 -11.41 32.66
C GLN A 200 -42.58 -11.02 32.87
N SER A 201 -42.05 -11.29 34.06
CA SER A 201 -40.67 -10.97 34.40
C SER A 201 -40.15 -11.91 35.48
N GLY A 202 -38.83 -12.07 35.52
CA GLY A 202 -38.11 -12.81 36.55
C GLY A 202 -36.61 -12.60 36.44
N MET A 203 -35.87 -13.28 37.32
CA MET A 203 -34.41 -13.19 37.42
C MET A 203 -33.79 -14.57 37.63
N LEU A 204 -32.75 -14.89 36.87
CA LEU A 204 -31.93 -16.08 37.11
C LEU A 204 -31.04 -15.87 38.34
N ALA A 205 -30.51 -16.95 38.93
CA ALA A 205 -29.64 -16.86 40.11
C ALA A 205 -28.36 -16.03 39.89
N ASP A 206 -27.91 -15.87 38.65
CA ASP A 206 -26.75 -15.05 38.27
C ASP A 206 -27.08 -13.55 38.09
N GLY A 207 -28.34 -13.16 38.33
CA GLY A 207 -28.81 -11.79 38.17
C GLY A 207 -29.31 -11.44 36.76
N THR A 208 -29.26 -12.37 35.80
CA THR A 208 -29.75 -12.14 34.44
C THR A 208 -31.28 -12.00 34.44
N PRO A 209 -31.85 -10.87 34.01
CA PRO A 209 -33.29 -10.73 33.91
C PRO A 209 -33.82 -11.55 32.74
N PHE A 210 -34.99 -12.16 32.94
CA PHE A 210 -35.73 -12.84 31.89
C PHE A 210 -37.14 -12.30 31.78
N THR A 211 -37.67 -12.35 30.57
CA THR A 211 -39.06 -12.01 30.26
C THR A 211 -39.72 -13.19 29.57
N GLY A 212 -41.03 -13.38 29.76
CA GLY A 212 -41.82 -14.14 28.79
C GLY A 212 -41.93 -13.29 27.55
N GLY A 213 -40.91 -13.38 26.68
CA GLY A 213 -40.62 -12.31 25.72
C GLY A 213 -41.70 -12.02 24.69
N ALA A 214 -41.44 -11.04 23.83
CA ALA A 214 -42.40 -10.54 22.86
C ALA A 214 -42.62 -11.53 21.70
N PRO A 215 -43.87 -11.70 21.22
CA PRO A 215 -45.10 -11.18 21.80
C PRO A 215 -45.47 -11.95 23.08
N ALA A 216 -46.25 -11.34 23.99
CA ALA A 216 -46.64 -11.77 25.34
C ALA A 216 -47.43 -13.11 25.45
N THR A 217 -47.11 -14.07 24.60
CA THR A 217 -47.71 -15.40 24.42
C THR A 217 -46.79 -16.53 24.85
N ALA A 218 -45.53 -16.27 25.24
CA ALA A 218 -44.63 -17.31 25.73
C ALA A 218 -45.17 -17.90 27.04
N THR A 219 -45.78 -19.08 26.94
CA THR A 219 -46.24 -19.88 28.07
C THR A 219 -45.18 -20.92 28.39
N ILE A 220 -44.90 -21.09 29.68
CA ILE A 220 -44.14 -22.24 30.17
C ILE A 220 -45.09 -23.20 30.87
N ASP A 221 -44.84 -24.49 30.71
CA ASP A 221 -45.52 -25.53 31.47
C ASP A 221 -44.57 -25.98 32.58
N VAL A 222 -45.11 -26.09 33.80
CA VAL A 222 -44.35 -26.40 35.01
C VAL A 222 -45.06 -27.46 35.84
N LEU A 223 -44.31 -28.17 36.66
CA LEU A 223 -44.85 -28.93 37.80
C LEU A 223 -44.64 -28.11 39.08
N ARG A 224 -45.71 -27.87 39.83
CA ARG A 224 -45.66 -27.13 41.10
C ARG A 224 -45.58 -28.11 42.26
N ASN A 225 -44.67 -27.88 43.19
CA ASN A 225 -44.62 -28.65 44.43
C ASN A 225 -45.60 -28.07 45.45
N ASP A 226 -46.60 -28.85 45.87
CA ASP A 226 -47.64 -28.39 46.81
C ASP A 226 -47.16 -28.08 48.23
N THR A 227 -46.00 -28.59 48.62
CA THR A 227 -45.43 -28.31 49.95
C THR A 227 -44.62 -27.02 49.96
N THR A 228 -43.93 -26.71 48.87
CA THR A 228 -42.97 -25.58 48.82
C THR A 228 -43.38 -24.45 47.88
N GLY A 229 -44.42 -24.63 47.06
CA GLY A 229 -44.87 -23.68 46.05
C GLY A 229 -43.90 -23.51 44.88
N ALA A 230 -42.77 -24.23 44.87
CA ALA A 230 -41.75 -24.11 43.85
C ALA A 230 -42.20 -24.78 42.54
N ALA A 231 -41.96 -24.12 41.43
CA ALA A 231 -42.25 -24.62 40.08
C ALA A 231 -41.00 -25.26 39.46
N THR A 232 -41.15 -26.35 38.72
CA THR A 232 -40.09 -26.96 37.91
C THR A 232 -40.53 -27.00 36.46
N LEU A 233 -39.72 -26.45 35.55
CA LEU A 233 -40.04 -26.38 34.12
C LEU A 233 -40.14 -27.76 33.48
N THR A 234 -41.26 -28.04 32.82
CA THR A 234 -41.46 -29.27 32.04
C THR A 234 -41.47 -29.01 30.54
N ALA A 235 -42.01 -27.87 30.09
CA ALA A 235 -41.97 -27.46 28.69
C ALA A 235 -42.00 -25.94 28.49
N GLY A 236 -41.56 -25.48 27.32
CA GLY A 236 -41.47 -24.06 26.97
C GLY A 236 -40.09 -23.45 27.25
N THR A 237 -39.94 -22.16 26.92
CA THR A 237 -38.70 -21.41 27.09
C THR A 237 -39.00 -19.98 27.57
N LEU A 238 -37.99 -19.38 28.21
CA LEU A 238 -37.98 -17.98 28.63
C LEU A 238 -37.02 -17.18 27.74
N ASN A 239 -37.27 -15.89 27.55
CA ASN A 239 -36.39 -15.02 26.76
C ASN A 239 -35.44 -14.26 27.69
N LEU A 240 -34.14 -14.33 27.41
CA LEU A 240 -33.09 -13.57 28.06
C LEU A 240 -32.70 -12.37 27.18
N ALA A 241 -32.34 -11.25 27.80
CA ALA A 241 -31.76 -10.14 27.06
C ALA A 241 -30.36 -10.55 26.56
N PRO A 242 -30.05 -10.39 25.26
CA PRO A 242 -28.68 -10.57 24.78
C PRO A 242 -27.76 -9.48 25.35
N PRO A 243 -26.44 -9.71 25.39
CA PRO A 243 -25.46 -8.67 25.72
C PRO A 243 -25.66 -7.41 24.87
N GLY A 244 -25.38 -6.23 25.44
CA GLY A 244 -25.58 -4.93 24.77
C GLY A 244 -24.66 -4.64 23.57
N GLY A 245 -23.78 -5.58 23.20
CA GLY A 245 -22.86 -5.48 22.07
C GLY A 245 -22.25 -6.85 21.74
N PRO A 246 -21.40 -6.92 20.70
CA PRO A 246 -20.70 -8.15 20.33
C PRO A 246 -19.83 -8.66 21.48
N ILE A 247 -19.80 -9.97 21.66
CA ILE A 247 -18.87 -10.65 22.56
C ILE A 247 -17.63 -11.10 21.79
N ASP A 248 -16.49 -11.20 22.47
CA ASP A 248 -15.28 -11.80 21.90
C ASP A 248 -15.28 -13.31 22.13
N VAL A 249 -15.08 -14.08 21.05
CA VAL A 249 -14.96 -15.55 21.09
C VAL A 249 -13.73 -15.94 20.30
N ASN A 250 -12.60 -16.13 20.99
CA ASN A 250 -11.30 -16.45 20.38
C ASN A 250 -10.91 -15.48 19.24
N GLY A 251 -11.15 -14.17 19.43
CA GLY A 251 -10.89 -13.13 18.43
C GLY A 251 -12.03 -12.86 17.45
N TRP A 252 -13.10 -13.68 17.44
CA TRP A 252 -14.32 -13.36 16.71
C TRP A 252 -15.17 -12.35 17.47
N GLN A 253 -15.61 -11.28 16.79
CA GLN A 253 -16.68 -10.43 17.31
C GLN A 253 -18.03 -11.06 16.95
N VAL A 254 -18.74 -11.56 17.95
CA VAL A 254 -20.00 -12.31 17.81
C VAL A 254 -21.16 -11.51 18.36
N ALA A 255 -22.09 -11.12 17.51
CA ALA A 255 -23.38 -10.58 17.93
C ALA A 255 -24.39 -11.72 18.10
N LEU A 256 -24.88 -11.92 19.33
CA LEU A 256 -25.90 -12.93 19.61
C LEU A 256 -27.29 -12.41 19.23
N GLY A 257 -28.09 -13.27 18.60
CA GLY A 257 -29.52 -13.04 18.41
C GLY A 257 -30.31 -13.22 19.72
N PRO A 258 -31.65 -13.32 19.64
CA PRO A 258 -32.48 -13.58 20.81
C PRO A 258 -32.03 -14.83 21.56
N ILE A 259 -31.85 -14.72 22.88
CA ILE A 259 -31.43 -15.84 23.73
C ILE A 259 -32.67 -16.42 24.41
N VAL A 260 -32.85 -17.73 24.29
CA VAL A 260 -33.87 -18.48 25.00
C VAL A 260 -33.23 -19.35 26.09
N PHE A 261 -33.97 -19.58 27.17
CA PHE A 261 -33.57 -20.44 28.27
C PHE A 261 -34.69 -21.45 28.59
N GLY A 262 -34.33 -22.74 28.62
CA GLY A 262 -35.27 -23.81 28.93
C GLY A 262 -34.53 -25.09 29.33
N ASN A 263 -35.18 -26.24 29.18
CA ASN A 263 -34.59 -27.53 29.56
C ASN A 263 -33.32 -27.90 28.77
N GLY A 264 -33.08 -27.28 27.63
CA GLY A 264 -31.84 -27.40 26.84
C GLY A 264 -30.72 -26.43 27.24
N GLY A 265 -30.86 -25.69 28.33
CA GLY A 265 -29.93 -24.62 28.71
C GLY A 265 -30.18 -23.30 27.98
N ARG A 266 -29.17 -22.43 27.95
CA ARG A 266 -29.22 -21.14 27.23
C ARG A 266 -28.84 -21.34 25.77
N GLN A 267 -29.64 -20.80 24.87
CA GLN A 267 -29.46 -20.96 23.43
C GLN A 267 -29.74 -19.63 22.73
N ALA A 268 -28.79 -19.12 21.94
CA ALA A 268 -29.09 -18.05 21.01
C ALA A 268 -29.79 -18.63 19.77
N GLN A 269 -30.89 -18.00 19.34
CA GLN A 269 -31.69 -18.40 18.17
C GLN A 269 -31.06 -17.96 16.83
N GLY A 270 -29.87 -17.36 16.89
CA GLY A 270 -29.09 -16.92 15.76
C GLY A 270 -27.88 -16.16 16.25
N PHE A 271 -26.95 -15.89 15.34
CA PHE A 271 -25.75 -15.11 15.64
C PHE A 271 -25.17 -14.49 14.37
N THR A 272 -24.27 -13.54 14.55
CA THR A 272 -23.50 -12.94 13.47
C THR A 272 -22.05 -12.79 13.89
N LEU A 273 -21.14 -13.23 13.03
CA LEU A 273 -19.70 -13.11 13.13
C LEU A 273 -19.24 -11.92 12.29
N ARG A 274 -18.34 -11.11 12.82
CA ARG A 274 -17.61 -10.13 12.01
C ARG A 274 -16.44 -10.82 11.30
N LEU A 275 -16.40 -10.71 9.98
CA LEU A 275 -15.28 -11.22 9.17
C LEU A 275 -14.04 -10.35 9.36
N PRO A 276 -12.83 -10.88 9.09
CA PRO A 276 -11.59 -10.11 9.09
C PRO A 276 -11.66 -8.89 8.16
N PRO A 277 -10.90 -7.83 8.44
CA PRO A 277 -10.71 -6.73 7.49
C PRO A 277 -10.24 -7.26 6.12
N GLY A 278 -10.71 -6.64 5.03
CA GLY A 278 -10.41 -7.08 3.66
C GLY A 278 -11.16 -8.34 3.20
N THR A 279 -11.81 -9.06 4.12
CA THR A 279 -12.62 -10.25 3.82
C THR A 279 -14.11 -9.93 3.85
N GLY A 280 -14.87 -10.48 2.90
CA GLY A 280 -16.33 -10.40 2.93
C GLY A 280 -16.99 -11.46 2.07
N TRP A 281 -18.32 -11.45 2.03
CA TRP A 281 -19.09 -12.39 1.22
C TRP A 281 -20.24 -11.70 0.48
N ARG A 282 -20.70 -12.32 -0.59
CA ARG A 282 -21.92 -11.92 -1.31
C ARG A 282 -22.72 -13.15 -1.73
N LEU A 283 -23.98 -12.95 -2.10
CA LEU A 283 -24.75 -14.01 -2.72
C LEU A 283 -24.09 -14.37 -4.06
N HIS A 284 -23.93 -15.67 -4.32
CA HIS A 284 -23.40 -16.11 -5.59
C HIS A 284 -24.44 -15.81 -6.68
N ASP A 285 -24.13 -14.80 -7.49
CA ASP A 285 -24.87 -14.47 -8.70
C ASP A 285 -23.94 -14.63 -9.90
N THR A 286 -24.51 -15.21 -10.96
CA THR A 286 -23.85 -15.37 -12.24
C THR A 286 -23.89 -14.09 -13.08
N ASP A 287 -24.76 -13.13 -12.76
CA ASP A 287 -24.85 -11.84 -13.47
C ASP A 287 -23.76 -10.86 -13.01
N PRO A 288 -22.81 -10.45 -13.88
CA PRO A 288 -21.78 -9.47 -13.52
C PRO A 288 -22.31 -8.07 -13.23
N ASN A 289 -23.58 -7.76 -13.56
CA ASN A 289 -24.20 -6.45 -13.33
C ASN A 289 -24.83 -6.29 -11.94
N THR A 290 -24.91 -7.35 -11.13
CA THR A 290 -25.39 -7.24 -9.75
C THR A 290 -24.31 -6.71 -8.82
N SER A 291 -24.75 -6.01 -7.77
CA SER A 291 -23.88 -5.30 -6.82
C SER A 291 -22.77 -6.20 -6.28
N GLN A 292 -21.51 -5.82 -6.56
CA GLN A 292 -20.31 -6.52 -6.11
C GLN A 292 -19.96 -6.23 -4.62
N LEU A 293 -20.80 -5.47 -3.91
CA LEU A 293 -20.56 -5.10 -2.52
C LEU A 293 -20.49 -6.32 -1.60
N LEU A 294 -19.40 -6.42 -0.86
CA LEU A 294 -19.17 -7.49 0.10
C LEU A 294 -19.83 -7.17 1.44
N THR A 295 -20.48 -8.17 2.02
CA THR A 295 -20.99 -8.16 3.39
C THR A 295 -19.85 -8.58 4.32
N THR A 296 -19.53 -7.73 5.29
CA THR A 296 -18.40 -7.95 6.24
C THR A 296 -18.80 -8.75 7.48
N THR A 297 -20.04 -9.21 7.54
CA THR A 297 -20.58 -9.98 8.66
C THR A 297 -21.26 -11.24 8.15
N PHE A 298 -20.87 -12.39 8.66
CA PHE A 298 -21.47 -13.68 8.31
C PHE A 298 -22.27 -14.22 9.49
N GLY A 299 -23.48 -14.71 9.27
CA GLY A 299 -24.31 -15.17 10.37
C GLY A 299 -25.40 -16.12 9.95
N SER A 300 -26.05 -16.73 10.95
CA SER A 300 -27.22 -17.56 10.76
C SER A 300 -28.35 -17.08 11.66
N ALA A 301 -29.53 -16.93 11.09
CA ALA A 301 -30.76 -16.62 11.83
C ALA A 301 -31.52 -17.88 12.29
N THR A 302 -31.00 -19.07 11.99
CA THR A 302 -31.68 -20.35 12.24
C THR A 302 -30.81 -21.37 12.97
N ALA A 303 -29.49 -21.26 12.89
CA ALA A 303 -28.59 -22.13 13.63
C ALA A 303 -28.60 -21.74 15.11
N LEU A 304 -28.90 -22.70 15.97
CA LEU A 304 -28.88 -22.54 17.41
C LEU A 304 -27.44 -22.55 17.93
N LEU A 305 -27.10 -21.60 18.79
CA LEU A 305 -25.81 -21.55 19.46
C LEU A 305 -26.00 -21.83 20.95
N LEU A 306 -25.44 -22.94 21.44
CA LEU A 306 -25.50 -23.29 22.86
C LEU A 306 -24.56 -22.37 23.65
N LEU A 307 -25.05 -21.84 24.77
CA LEU A 307 -24.33 -20.89 25.60
C LEU A 307 -24.15 -21.40 27.04
N ASP A 308 -23.07 -20.96 27.68
CA ASP A 308 -22.87 -21.11 29.12
C ASP A 308 -23.57 -20.00 29.94
N GLU A 309 -23.34 -20.00 31.25
CA GLU A 309 -23.90 -19.03 32.19
C GLU A 309 -23.38 -17.60 31.98
N SER A 310 -22.25 -17.41 31.30
CA SER A 310 -21.71 -16.10 30.91
C SER A 310 -22.15 -15.66 29.51
N ASN A 311 -23.10 -16.39 28.91
CA ASN A 311 -23.54 -16.24 27.52
C ASN A 311 -22.40 -16.44 26.49
N GLN A 312 -21.38 -17.22 26.85
CA GLN A 312 -20.31 -17.62 25.93
C GLN A 312 -20.70 -18.91 25.19
N PRO A 313 -20.41 -19.02 23.89
CA PRO A 313 -20.67 -20.23 23.14
C PRO A 313 -19.86 -21.42 23.68
N ILE A 314 -20.51 -22.54 23.97
CA ILE A 314 -19.85 -23.77 24.47
C ILE A 314 -19.50 -24.75 23.36
N ALA A 315 -20.15 -24.61 22.20
CA ALA A 315 -19.92 -25.44 21.03
C ALA A 315 -20.16 -24.61 19.77
N GLY A 316 -19.45 -24.98 18.72
CA GLY A 316 -19.63 -24.40 17.39
C GLY A 316 -21.01 -24.68 16.79
N ALA A 317 -21.28 -24.02 15.67
CA ALA A 317 -22.52 -24.19 14.90
C ALA A 317 -22.19 -24.57 13.45
N SER A 318 -23.14 -25.21 12.76
CA SER A 318 -23.03 -25.48 11.33
C SER A 318 -24.39 -25.36 10.67
N GLY A 319 -24.39 -25.19 9.35
CA GLY A 319 -25.62 -25.05 8.58
C GLY A 319 -25.40 -25.10 7.09
N ASN A 320 -26.52 -25.15 6.37
CA ASN A 320 -26.56 -25.04 4.92
C ASN A 320 -27.01 -23.64 4.51
N LEU A 321 -26.50 -23.16 3.38
CA LEU A 321 -26.86 -21.90 2.77
C LEU A 321 -27.91 -22.17 1.69
N THR A 322 -29.10 -21.58 1.85
CA THR A 322 -30.20 -21.75 0.88
C THR A 322 -29.85 -21.22 -0.51
N THR A 323 -28.99 -20.21 -0.56
CA THR A 323 -28.36 -19.69 -1.77
C THR A 323 -26.86 -19.75 -1.54
N PRO A 324 -26.05 -20.29 -2.47
CA PRO A 324 -24.61 -20.33 -2.29
C PRO A 324 -24.03 -18.92 -2.03
N HIS A 325 -23.06 -18.83 -1.13
CA HIS A 325 -22.38 -17.57 -0.81
C HIS A 325 -20.97 -17.62 -1.41
N GLU A 326 -20.56 -16.53 -2.06
CA GLU A 326 -19.20 -16.33 -2.56
C GLU A 326 -18.42 -15.48 -1.55
N PHE A 327 -17.39 -16.07 -0.95
CA PHE A 327 -16.46 -15.42 -0.03
C PHE A 327 -15.24 -14.91 -0.80
N VAL A 328 -14.82 -13.68 -0.50
CA VAL A 328 -13.74 -12.97 -1.19
C VAL A 328 -12.83 -12.32 -0.17
N ASP A 329 -11.54 -12.32 -0.45
CA ASP A 329 -10.51 -11.60 0.31
C ASP A 329 -9.76 -10.67 -0.66
N GLU A 330 -9.56 -9.42 -0.28
CA GLU A 330 -8.91 -8.41 -1.14
C GLU A 330 -7.47 -8.78 -1.53
N ARG A 331 -6.79 -9.61 -0.74
CA ARG A 331 -5.42 -10.06 -0.99
C ARG A 331 -5.34 -11.17 -2.04
N ALA A 332 -6.46 -11.72 -2.49
CA ALA A 332 -6.46 -12.83 -3.44
C ALA A 332 -7.50 -12.61 -4.56
N ALA A 333 -7.11 -12.84 -5.82
CA ALA A 333 -8.00 -12.69 -6.97
C ALA A 333 -9.00 -13.87 -7.15
N VAL A 334 -9.35 -14.57 -6.08
CA VAL A 334 -10.20 -15.77 -6.07
C VAL A 334 -11.41 -15.61 -5.16
N GLY A 335 -12.57 -16.02 -5.65
CA GLY A 335 -13.80 -16.19 -4.88
C GLY A 335 -14.02 -17.66 -4.50
N PHE A 336 -14.56 -17.89 -3.30
CA PHE A 336 -14.87 -19.22 -2.77
C PHE A 336 -16.39 -19.36 -2.60
N VAL A 337 -17.03 -20.17 -3.44
CA VAL A 337 -18.47 -20.40 -3.43
C VAL A 337 -18.79 -21.62 -2.57
N ALA A 338 -19.53 -21.40 -1.50
CA ALA A 338 -19.92 -22.44 -0.54
C ALA A 338 -21.44 -22.55 -0.42
N SER A 339 -21.91 -23.77 -0.17
CA SER A 339 -23.32 -24.10 0.13
C SER A 339 -23.53 -24.58 1.56
N ALA A 340 -22.45 -24.79 2.31
CA ALA A 340 -22.48 -25.20 3.71
C ALA A 340 -21.33 -24.52 4.47
N TRP A 341 -21.52 -24.36 5.77
CA TRP A 341 -20.57 -23.72 6.66
C TRP A 341 -20.54 -24.40 8.03
N GLN A 342 -19.41 -24.28 8.70
CA GLN A 342 -19.23 -24.69 10.08
C GLN A 342 -18.36 -23.66 10.78
N TRP A 343 -18.77 -23.19 11.95
CA TRP A 343 -17.94 -22.38 12.83
C TRP A 343 -17.58 -23.18 14.07
N ASP A 344 -16.30 -23.50 14.25
CA ASP A 344 -15.79 -24.33 15.35
C ASP A 344 -15.30 -23.51 16.56
N LEU A 345 -15.74 -22.25 16.66
CA LEU A 345 -15.31 -21.23 17.63
C LEU A 345 -13.92 -20.63 17.37
N PHE A 346 -13.10 -21.23 16.50
CA PHE A 346 -11.79 -20.69 16.12
C PHE A 346 -11.79 -20.25 14.65
N HIS A 347 -12.39 -21.05 13.77
CA HIS A 347 -12.44 -20.82 12.34
C HIS A 347 -13.87 -20.92 11.80
N LEU A 348 -14.17 -20.07 10.82
CA LEU A 348 -15.30 -20.31 9.92
C LEU A 348 -14.82 -21.17 8.76
N ARG A 349 -15.29 -22.41 8.72
CA ARG A 349 -14.93 -23.44 7.76
C ARG A 349 -15.99 -23.54 6.66
N LEU A 350 -15.53 -23.52 5.42
CA LEU A 350 -16.33 -23.88 4.24
C LEU A 350 -15.76 -25.19 3.68
N THR A 351 -16.60 -26.22 3.59
CA THR A 351 -16.15 -27.54 3.14
C THR A 351 -15.97 -27.54 1.63
N GLN A 352 -14.72 -27.75 1.18
CA GLN A 352 -14.31 -27.83 -0.23
C GLN A 352 -15.10 -26.88 -1.17
N PRO A 353 -15.07 -25.56 -0.92
CA PRO A 353 -15.81 -24.62 -1.75
C PRO A 353 -15.37 -24.70 -3.21
N ALA A 354 -16.32 -24.39 -4.09
CA ALA A 354 -15.98 -24.13 -5.48
C ALA A 354 -15.18 -22.83 -5.56
N THR A 355 -14.27 -22.73 -6.51
CA THR A 355 -13.39 -21.56 -6.70
C THR A 355 -13.75 -20.84 -7.98
N ARG A 356 -13.50 -19.53 -8.00
CA ARG A 356 -13.73 -18.69 -9.18
C ARG A 356 -12.66 -17.63 -9.29
N PHE A 357 -12.11 -17.43 -10.48
CA PHE A 357 -11.28 -16.27 -10.77
C PHE A 357 -12.15 -15.01 -10.89
N LEU A 358 -11.93 -14.03 -10.01
CA LEU A 358 -12.79 -12.85 -9.92
C LEU A 358 -12.68 -11.92 -11.15
N ARG A 359 -11.55 -11.96 -11.86
CA ARG A 359 -11.32 -11.14 -13.06
C ARG A 359 -11.61 -11.90 -14.36
N ALA A 360 -12.15 -13.14 -14.29
CA ALA A 360 -12.45 -13.94 -15.47
C ALA A 360 -13.34 -13.20 -16.48
N TRP A 361 -14.33 -12.44 -16.01
CA TRP A 361 -15.23 -11.70 -16.90
C TRP A 361 -14.51 -10.60 -17.70
N TYR A 362 -13.52 -9.91 -17.09
CA TYR A 362 -12.69 -8.93 -17.80
C TYR A 362 -11.89 -9.64 -18.88
N PHE A 363 -11.29 -10.79 -18.56
CA PHE A 363 -10.55 -11.59 -19.54
C PHE A 363 -11.45 -12.05 -20.69
N GLU A 364 -12.66 -12.54 -20.41
CA GLU A 364 -13.64 -12.96 -21.42
C GLU A 364 -14.11 -11.81 -22.31
N GLN A 365 -14.31 -10.60 -21.77
CA GLN A 365 -14.62 -9.43 -22.61
C GLN A 365 -13.50 -9.05 -23.56
N TRP A 366 -12.24 -9.26 -23.17
CA TRP A 366 -11.10 -9.00 -24.04
C TRP A 366 -10.88 -10.11 -25.08
N LYS A 367 -11.22 -11.37 -24.74
CA LYS A 367 -11.29 -12.50 -25.69
C LYS A 367 -12.31 -12.26 -26.80
N ASP A 368 -13.31 -11.38 -26.61
CA ASP A 368 -14.30 -11.05 -27.64
C ASP A 368 -13.62 -10.43 -28.88
N PRO A 369 -13.70 -11.10 -30.06
CA PRO A 369 -13.15 -10.57 -31.31
C PRO A 369 -13.74 -9.22 -31.73
N GLN A 370 -14.90 -8.84 -31.20
CA GLN A 370 -15.54 -7.56 -31.48
C GLN A 370 -14.99 -6.40 -30.62
N VAL A 371 -14.24 -6.69 -29.55
CA VAL A 371 -13.66 -5.66 -28.65
C VAL A 371 -12.17 -5.48 -28.94
N LYS A 372 -11.37 -6.54 -28.80
CA LYS A 372 -9.93 -6.53 -29.12
C LYS A 372 -9.43 -7.82 -29.76
N GLY A 373 -10.05 -8.96 -29.46
CA GLY A 373 -9.71 -10.26 -30.06
C GLY A 373 -8.40 -10.89 -29.55
N GLU A 374 -7.77 -10.31 -28.54
CA GLU A 374 -6.54 -10.81 -27.91
C GLU A 374 -6.67 -10.74 -26.39
N LEU A 375 -6.21 -11.80 -25.71
CA LEU A 375 -6.10 -11.83 -24.26
C LEU A 375 -5.10 -10.77 -23.81
N PRO A 376 -5.42 -9.92 -22.81
CA PRO A 376 -4.45 -9.00 -22.25
C PRO A 376 -3.36 -9.80 -21.55
N ASP A 377 -2.11 -9.41 -21.76
CA ASP A 377 -1.01 -9.93 -20.96
C ASP A 377 -1.23 -9.52 -19.50
N SER A 378 -1.07 -10.50 -18.60
CA SER A 378 -1.23 -10.24 -17.17
C SER A 378 -0.43 -11.21 -16.33
N ASN A 379 0.31 -10.66 -15.36
CA ASN A 379 1.10 -11.47 -14.43
C ASN A 379 0.25 -12.34 -13.49
N ASP A 380 -1.04 -12.04 -13.38
CA ASP A 380 -2.02 -12.83 -12.62
C ASP A 380 -2.80 -13.82 -13.51
N GLY A 381 -2.42 -13.97 -14.78
CA GLY A 381 -3.12 -14.84 -15.75
C GLY A 381 -3.19 -16.32 -15.35
N PHE A 382 -2.32 -16.79 -14.45
CA PHE A 382 -2.37 -18.15 -13.91
C PHE A 382 -3.69 -18.44 -13.15
N TRP A 383 -4.40 -17.41 -12.69
CA TRP A 383 -5.71 -17.58 -12.03
C TRP A 383 -6.80 -18.09 -12.99
N ASP A 384 -6.68 -17.89 -14.30
CA ASP A 384 -7.62 -18.43 -15.30
C ASP A 384 -7.54 -19.98 -15.36
N GLN A 385 -6.45 -20.56 -14.88
CA GLN A 385 -6.22 -22.01 -14.84
C GLN A 385 -6.55 -22.63 -13.47
N LEU A 386 -7.24 -21.90 -12.59
CA LEU A 386 -7.63 -22.39 -11.28
C LEU A 386 -8.62 -23.56 -11.39
N ASN A 387 -8.33 -24.69 -10.76
CA ASN A 387 -9.27 -25.82 -10.70
C ASN A 387 -10.55 -25.39 -10.00
N ALA A 388 -11.70 -25.93 -10.41
CA ALA A 388 -13.05 -25.51 -9.98
C ALA A 388 -13.37 -25.65 -8.48
N SER A 389 -12.48 -26.24 -7.68
CA SER A 389 -12.64 -26.42 -6.24
C SER A 389 -11.30 -26.41 -5.51
N THR A 390 -11.32 -26.05 -4.24
CA THR A 390 -10.13 -26.12 -3.37
C THR A 390 -9.69 -27.55 -3.10
N SER A 391 -8.39 -27.74 -2.84
CA SER A 391 -7.84 -28.98 -2.31
C SER A 391 -8.04 -29.00 -0.78
N GLY A 392 -9.27 -29.30 -0.35
CA GLY A 392 -9.66 -29.31 1.07
C GLY A 392 -10.54 -28.13 1.49
N ASP A 393 -10.75 -27.97 2.78
CA ASP A 393 -11.62 -26.93 3.34
C ASP A 393 -10.95 -25.54 3.26
N LEU A 394 -11.75 -24.49 3.07
CA LEU A 394 -11.35 -23.12 3.36
C LEU A 394 -11.59 -22.85 4.85
N LEU A 395 -10.57 -22.43 5.58
CA LEU A 395 -10.70 -21.93 6.95
C LEU A 395 -10.50 -20.43 6.96
N ILE A 396 -11.45 -19.69 7.55
CA ILE A 396 -11.36 -18.25 7.74
C ILE A 396 -11.01 -18.02 9.20
N ALA A 397 -9.87 -17.39 9.46
CA ALA A 397 -9.40 -17.02 10.80
C ALA A 397 -9.79 -15.58 11.14
N PRO A 398 -10.15 -15.24 12.40
CA PRO A 398 -10.59 -13.90 12.79
C PRO A 398 -9.44 -12.90 12.98
N GLY A 399 -9.80 -11.62 13.18
CA GLY A 399 -8.88 -10.57 13.63
C GLY A 399 -8.19 -9.80 12.50
N MET A 400 -7.37 -8.80 12.87
CA MET A 400 -6.66 -7.91 11.94
C MET A 400 -5.63 -8.65 11.07
N THR A 401 -5.01 -9.69 11.61
CA THR A 401 -4.04 -10.54 10.91
C THR A 401 -4.67 -11.83 10.38
N GLY A 402 -5.99 -11.98 10.53
CA GLY A 402 -6.75 -13.13 10.06
C GLY A 402 -6.99 -13.11 8.55
N GLY A 403 -7.54 -14.18 8.02
CA GLY A 403 -7.82 -14.30 6.60
C GLY A 403 -8.09 -15.73 6.17
N PHE A 404 -7.90 -15.99 4.87
CA PHE A 404 -8.15 -17.28 4.25
C PHE A 404 -6.97 -18.24 4.39
N ASN A 405 -7.24 -19.41 4.94
CA ASN A 405 -6.36 -20.56 4.92
C ASN A 405 -6.94 -21.59 3.94
N ALA A 406 -6.31 -21.75 2.79
CA ALA A 406 -6.77 -22.65 1.75
C ALA A 406 -5.61 -23.20 0.92
N THR A 407 -5.80 -24.38 0.35
CA THR A 407 -4.90 -24.91 -0.69
C THR A 407 -5.64 -24.90 -2.03
N LEU A 408 -5.10 -24.11 -2.95
CA LEU A 408 -5.59 -23.94 -4.31
C LEU A 408 -4.74 -24.80 -5.24
N THR A 409 -5.36 -25.37 -6.28
CA THR A 409 -4.63 -26.13 -7.29
C THR A 409 -4.97 -25.61 -8.68
N PHE A 410 -4.01 -25.69 -9.58
CA PHE A 410 -4.15 -25.20 -10.95
C PHE A 410 -4.12 -26.37 -11.93
N ALA A 411 -4.93 -26.28 -12.98
CA ALA A 411 -4.85 -27.16 -14.14
C ALA A 411 -3.56 -26.88 -14.93
N ASN A 412 -3.20 -27.78 -15.85
CA ASN A 412 -2.14 -27.50 -16.80
C ASN A 412 -2.57 -26.41 -17.80
N GLY A 413 -1.66 -25.50 -18.15
CA GLY A 413 -2.03 -24.37 -18.99
C GLY A 413 -0.84 -23.52 -19.40
N VAL A 414 -1.16 -22.42 -20.10
CA VAL A 414 -0.24 -21.36 -20.49
C VAL A 414 -0.93 -20.04 -20.23
N PHE A 415 -0.22 -19.06 -19.69
CA PHE A 415 -0.67 -17.67 -19.61
C PHE A 415 0.43 -16.73 -20.08
N SER A 416 0.05 -15.55 -20.58
CA SER A 416 0.99 -14.49 -20.95
C SER A 416 1.20 -13.51 -19.81
N THR A 417 2.45 -13.14 -19.57
CA THR A 417 2.86 -12.17 -18.56
C THR A 417 3.01 -10.79 -19.19
N HIS A 418 2.66 -9.73 -18.45
CA HIS A 418 2.81 -8.36 -18.91
C HIS A 418 4.20 -7.80 -18.58
N PHE A 419 4.69 -8.11 -17.37
CA PHE A 419 5.99 -7.68 -16.89
C PHE A 419 6.74 -8.83 -16.19
N PRO A 420 7.81 -9.36 -16.78
CA PRO A 420 8.25 -9.10 -18.15
C PRO A 420 7.29 -9.72 -19.17
N HIS A 421 7.24 -9.18 -20.38
CA HIS A 421 6.35 -9.66 -21.43
C HIS A 421 6.79 -11.05 -21.89
N GLY A 422 5.89 -12.04 -21.90
CA GLY A 422 6.28 -13.43 -22.17
C GLY A 422 5.17 -14.45 -21.98
N PHE A 423 5.54 -15.74 -22.07
CA PHE A 423 4.61 -16.87 -21.89
C PHE A 423 5.15 -17.85 -20.86
N VAL A 424 4.32 -18.17 -19.87
CA VAL A 424 4.61 -19.15 -18.82
C VAL A 424 3.73 -20.37 -19.05
N ALA A 425 4.34 -21.49 -19.43
CA ALA A 425 3.67 -22.77 -19.58
C ALA A 425 3.93 -23.67 -18.37
N HIS A 426 2.89 -24.26 -17.78
CA HIS A 426 2.96 -24.98 -16.51
C HIS A 426 2.19 -26.32 -16.52
N THR A 427 2.63 -27.27 -15.70
CA THR A 427 2.00 -28.61 -15.57
C THR A 427 0.97 -28.68 -14.43
N GLY A 428 0.42 -27.52 -14.05
CA GLY A 428 -0.41 -27.34 -12.86
C GLY A 428 0.32 -26.54 -11.79
N GLY A 429 -0.10 -26.70 -10.54
CA GLY A 429 0.52 -26.04 -9.39
C GLY A 429 -0.33 -26.14 -8.14
N SER A 430 0.26 -25.80 -7.01
CA SER A 430 -0.42 -25.69 -5.72
C SER A 430 -0.04 -24.36 -5.07
N LEU A 431 -1.04 -23.60 -4.64
CA LEU A 431 -0.85 -22.36 -3.89
C LEU A 431 -1.50 -22.53 -2.51
N GLN A 432 -0.69 -22.53 -1.46
CA GLN A 432 -1.18 -22.54 -0.11
C GLN A 432 -1.26 -21.10 0.41
N LEU A 433 -2.47 -20.69 0.80
CA LEU A 433 -2.75 -19.44 1.46
C LEU A 433 -2.78 -19.66 2.98
N VAL A 434 -2.13 -18.78 3.72
CA VAL A 434 -2.23 -18.65 5.18
C VAL A 434 -2.55 -17.20 5.50
N ASN A 435 -3.69 -16.96 6.14
CA ASN A 435 -4.25 -15.65 6.40
C ASN A 435 -4.34 -14.78 5.13
N GLY A 436 -4.72 -15.37 4.00
CA GLY A 436 -4.86 -14.70 2.71
C GLY A 436 -3.54 -14.52 1.93
N LEU A 437 -2.38 -14.81 2.53
CA LEU A 437 -1.07 -14.65 1.88
C LEU A 437 -0.51 -15.99 1.40
N PRO A 438 0.11 -16.04 0.21
CA PRO A 438 0.87 -17.19 -0.25
C PRO A 438 1.95 -17.62 0.75
N THR A 439 2.12 -18.92 0.93
CA THR A 439 3.23 -19.50 1.72
C THR A 439 4.30 -20.04 0.76
N PRO A 440 5.45 -19.37 0.59
CA PRO A 440 6.46 -19.76 -0.41
C PRO A 440 6.94 -21.20 -0.28
N ALA A 441 7.20 -21.66 0.96
CA ALA A 441 7.72 -23.00 1.22
C ALA A 441 6.74 -24.13 0.90
N ALA A 442 5.45 -23.85 0.82
CA ALA A 442 4.40 -24.84 0.60
C ALA A 442 3.63 -24.64 -0.72
N SER A 443 4.04 -23.64 -1.51
CA SER A 443 3.45 -23.31 -2.80
C SER A 443 4.44 -23.64 -3.92
N SER A 444 3.95 -24.21 -5.01
CA SER A 444 4.77 -24.56 -6.16
C SER A 444 4.00 -24.38 -7.46
N PHE A 445 4.71 -23.94 -8.49
CA PHE A 445 4.16 -23.74 -9.82
C PHE A 445 5.11 -24.37 -10.85
N PRO A 446 5.04 -25.70 -11.04
CA PRO A 446 5.97 -26.42 -11.91
C PRO A 446 5.80 -26.04 -13.38
N LEU A 447 6.90 -25.63 -14.02
CA LEU A 447 6.91 -25.34 -15.44
C LEU A 447 6.73 -26.61 -16.28
N ALA A 448 5.98 -26.50 -17.38
CA ALA A 448 5.83 -27.57 -18.38
C ALA A 448 6.98 -27.61 -19.38
N THR A 449 7.53 -26.45 -19.67
CA THR A 449 8.59 -26.19 -20.65
C THR A 449 9.33 -24.92 -20.21
N VAL A 450 10.32 -24.50 -20.97
CA VAL A 450 10.95 -23.20 -20.84
C VAL A 450 9.91 -22.07 -20.91
N THR A 451 10.07 -21.09 -20.03
CA THR A 451 9.37 -19.80 -20.07
C THR A 451 10.09 -18.89 -21.05
N MET A 452 9.36 -18.33 -22.00
CA MET A 452 9.87 -17.37 -22.97
C MET A 452 9.58 -15.97 -22.48
N ILE A 453 10.61 -15.16 -22.29
CA ILE A 453 10.46 -13.75 -21.96
C ILE A 453 11.10 -12.90 -23.06
N THR A 454 10.39 -11.87 -23.48
CA THR A 454 10.83 -10.95 -24.53
C THR A 454 11.37 -9.64 -23.97
N TYR A 455 12.38 -9.08 -24.64
CA TYR A 455 12.95 -7.77 -24.34
C TYR A 455 13.33 -7.04 -25.64
N ARG A 456 13.48 -5.72 -25.54
CA ARG A 456 13.98 -4.90 -26.65
C ARG A 456 15.50 -4.98 -26.70
N GLY A 457 16.05 -5.63 -27.72
CA GLY A 457 17.47 -5.51 -28.05
C GLY A 457 17.82 -4.09 -28.52
N CYS A 458 19.08 -3.70 -28.40
CA CYS A 458 19.52 -2.37 -28.86
C CYS A 458 19.70 -2.36 -30.39
N ARG A 459 19.21 -1.30 -31.05
CA ARG A 459 19.34 -1.12 -32.51
C ARG A 459 19.68 0.33 -32.86
N PRO A 460 20.68 0.57 -33.73
CA PRO A 460 21.11 1.92 -34.16
C PRO A 460 20.01 2.80 -34.77
N GLU A 461 18.97 2.19 -35.33
CA GLU A 461 17.93 2.85 -36.14
C GLU A 461 16.58 3.00 -35.41
N ASP A 462 16.49 2.49 -34.16
CA ASP A 462 15.25 2.46 -33.39
C ASP A 462 15.14 3.64 -32.43
N GLN A 463 14.06 4.43 -32.53
CA GLN A 463 13.80 5.47 -31.53
C GLN A 463 13.37 4.87 -30.18
N PRO A 464 13.93 5.33 -29.05
CA PRO A 464 13.67 4.77 -27.72
C PRO A 464 12.19 4.86 -27.29
N HIS A 465 11.42 5.79 -27.86
CA HIS A 465 10.02 6.05 -27.48
C HIS A 465 8.95 5.38 -28.37
N VAL A 466 9.34 4.65 -29.41
CA VAL A 466 8.39 3.96 -30.29
C VAL A 466 8.15 2.54 -29.76
N VAL A 467 6.89 2.11 -29.70
CA VAL A 467 6.54 0.72 -29.35
C VAL A 467 7.29 -0.21 -30.29
N PRO A 468 8.12 -1.13 -29.79
CA PRO A 468 8.91 -2.02 -30.65
C PRO A 468 7.97 -2.84 -31.53
N ASP A 469 8.31 -2.98 -32.81
CA ASP A 469 7.68 -4.00 -33.64
C ASP A 469 7.89 -5.38 -32.97
N PRO A 470 6.83 -6.15 -32.66
CA PRO A 470 6.95 -7.44 -31.98
C PRO A 470 7.85 -8.44 -32.70
N SER A 471 8.03 -8.32 -34.02
CA SER A 471 8.95 -9.14 -34.81
C SER A 471 10.43 -8.85 -34.55
N LEU A 472 10.71 -7.77 -33.80
CA LEU A 472 12.05 -7.27 -33.51
C LEU A 472 12.49 -7.51 -32.06
N LEU A 473 11.61 -8.04 -31.21
CA LEU A 473 11.92 -8.39 -29.82
C LEU A 473 12.86 -9.60 -29.76
N GLU A 474 13.86 -9.51 -28.89
CA GLU A 474 14.71 -10.64 -28.51
C GLU A 474 14.02 -11.42 -27.39
N ALA A 475 14.39 -12.69 -27.21
CA ALA A 475 13.80 -13.51 -26.16
C ALA A 475 14.83 -14.37 -25.46
N PHE A 476 14.67 -14.49 -24.14
CA PHE A 476 15.42 -15.44 -23.32
C PHE A 476 14.50 -16.55 -22.82
N GLN A 477 15.09 -17.73 -22.63
CA GLN A 477 14.38 -18.92 -22.15
C GLN A 477 14.87 -19.30 -20.76
N VAL A 478 13.94 -19.39 -19.80
CA VAL A 478 14.22 -19.86 -18.43
C VAL A 478 13.47 -21.15 -18.19
N GLY A 479 14.16 -22.21 -17.76
CA GLY A 479 13.46 -23.41 -17.30
C GLY A 479 14.23 -24.70 -17.49
N PRO A 480 13.57 -25.87 -17.39
CA PRO A 480 12.26 -26.07 -16.77
C PRO A 480 12.42 -26.22 -15.24
N VAL A 481 12.85 -25.15 -14.55
CA VAL A 481 12.88 -25.10 -13.09
C VAL A 481 11.52 -24.60 -12.58
N PRO A 482 10.92 -25.20 -11.54
CA PRO A 482 9.64 -24.72 -11.00
C PRO A 482 9.68 -23.25 -10.60
N LEU A 483 8.62 -22.51 -10.91
CA LEU A 483 8.37 -21.21 -10.29
C LEU A 483 7.85 -21.44 -8.87
N ARG A 484 8.33 -20.65 -7.92
CA ARG A 484 7.76 -20.56 -6.57
C ARG A 484 6.89 -19.32 -6.47
N PHE A 485 5.85 -19.41 -5.67
CA PHE A 485 5.12 -18.21 -5.25
C PHE A 485 5.93 -17.50 -4.16
N THR A 486 6.07 -16.19 -4.29
CA THR A 486 6.57 -15.33 -3.21
C THR A 486 5.44 -15.02 -2.22
N ALA A 487 5.77 -14.48 -1.05
CA ALA A 487 4.78 -14.04 -0.06
C ALA A 487 3.78 -13.00 -0.63
N HIS A 488 4.15 -12.31 -1.71
CA HIS A 488 3.38 -11.24 -2.38
C HIS A 488 2.63 -11.74 -3.62
N GLY A 489 2.54 -13.05 -3.81
CA GLY A 489 1.86 -13.67 -4.95
C GLY A 489 2.58 -13.49 -6.29
N SER A 490 3.81 -12.98 -6.28
CA SER A 490 4.71 -12.97 -7.43
C SER A 490 5.20 -14.38 -7.73
N LEU A 491 5.61 -14.63 -8.97
CA LEU A 491 6.30 -15.85 -9.36
C LEU A 491 7.78 -15.57 -9.49
N TRP A 492 8.59 -16.44 -8.90
CA TRP A 492 10.04 -16.31 -8.92
C TRP A 492 10.69 -17.67 -9.15
N THR A 493 11.83 -17.71 -9.85
CA THR A 493 12.67 -18.91 -9.90
C THR A 493 14.14 -18.55 -10.13
N GLU A 494 15.02 -19.44 -9.70
CA GLU A 494 16.43 -19.50 -10.10
C GLU A 494 16.55 -20.63 -11.13
N GLY A 495 17.20 -20.40 -12.27
CA GLY A 495 17.23 -21.46 -13.28
C GLY A 495 18.27 -21.33 -14.38
N LEU A 496 18.53 -22.49 -15.00
CA LEU A 496 19.36 -22.60 -16.19
C LEU A 496 18.66 -21.96 -17.40
N PRO A 497 19.37 -21.16 -18.21
CA PRO A 497 18.88 -20.80 -19.53
C PRO A 497 18.94 -22.03 -20.45
N VAL A 498 17.90 -22.32 -21.23
CA VAL A 498 17.79 -23.63 -21.94
C VAL A 498 17.90 -23.63 -23.47
N SER A 499 17.95 -22.52 -24.20
CA SER A 499 18.38 -22.64 -25.61
C SER A 499 18.97 -21.37 -26.26
N ASP A 500 20.30 -21.30 -26.24
CA ASP A 500 21.23 -21.46 -27.37
C ASP A 500 22.53 -21.99 -26.67
N PRO A 501 23.47 -22.79 -27.23
CA PRO A 501 24.80 -22.94 -26.64
C PRO A 501 25.48 -21.60 -26.27
N ASN A 502 24.94 -20.50 -26.81
CA ASN A 502 25.31 -19.12 -26.57
C ASN A 502 24.12 -18.25 -26.11
N PRO A 503 23.38 -18.58 -25.03
CA PRO A 503 22.22 -17.77 -24.65
C PRO A 503 22.64 -16.41 -24.10
N LEU A 504 23.93 -16.25 -23.76
CA LEU A 504 24.55 -15.07 -23.17
C LEU A 504 25.95 -14.76 -23.76
N ASP A 505 26.38 -15.50 -24.80
CA ASP A 505 27.56 -15.14 -25.62
C ASP A 505 27.30 -13.87 -26.45
N THR A 506 26.18 -13.22 -26.19
CA THR A 506 25.66 -12.03 -26.84
C THR A 506 24.73 -11.39 -25.82
N PHE A 507 25.30 -10.65 -24.87
CA PHE A 507 24.53 -9.65 -24.15
C PHE A 507 24.32 -8.48 -25.12
N ILE A 508 23.42 -8.66 -26.10
CA ILE A 508 23.35 -7.83 -27.31
C ILE A 508 22.95 -6.39 -26.95
N ILE A 509 23.95 -5.54 -26.75
CA ILE A 509 23.79 -4.09 -26.77
C ILE A 509 23.93 -3.53 -28.20
N THR A 510 24.04 -4.37 -29.26
CA THR A 510 23.45 -4.09 -30.60
C THR A 510 23.50 -5.32 -31.50
N ARG A 511 22.42 -5.51 -32.30
CA ARG A 511 22.17 -6.58 -33.28
C ARG A 511 23.40 -7.06 -34.09
N ARG A 512 23.46 -8.39 -34.31
CA ARG A 512 24.12 -9.06 -35.46
C ARG A 512 23.48 -8.59 -36.77
N ALA A 513 24.23 -8.03 -37.70
CA ALA A 513 23.67 -7.69 -39.01
C ALA A 513 22.97 -8.90 -39.67
N ALA A 514 21.94 -8.62 -40.47
CA ALA A 514 21.29 -9.64 -41.27
C ALA A 514 22.33 -10.40 -42.09
N ALA A 515 22.23 -11.73 -42.09
CA ALA A 515 23.16 -12.63 -42.77
C ALA A 515 23.45 -12.13 -44.20
N GLY A 516 24.70 -11.71 -44.44
CA GLY A 516 25.24 -11.52 -45.79
C GLY A 516 25.65 -10.13 -46.23
N THR A 517 25.78 -9.11 -45.35
CA THR A 517 26.28 -7.78 -45.78
C THR A 517 27.54 -7.23 -45.12
N ASP A 518 28.04 -7.79 -44.02
CA ASP A 518 29.37 -7.46 -43.50
C ASP A 518 29.85 -8.53 -42.49
N PRO A 519 30.99 -9.22 -42.70
CA PRO A 519 31.52 -10.21 -41.78
C PRO A 519 31.95 -9.65 -40.41
N ASP A 520 32.19 -8.34 -40.26
CA ASP A 520 32.61 -7.71 -39.00
C ASP A 520 31.46 -7.07 -38.20
N SER A 521 30.29 -6.88 -38.83
CA SER A 521 29.04 -6.39 -38.21
C SER A 521 28.29 -7.40 -37.33
N GLY A 522 28.93 -8.53 -37.00
CA GLY A 522 28.32 -9.66 -36.31
C GLY A 522 28.61 -9.75 -34.81
N LEU A 523 29.49 -8.90 -34.27
CA LEU A 523 29.92 -8.94 -32.86
C LEU A 523 29.09 -7.97 -31.99
N PRO A 524 28.60 -8.41 -30.82
CA PRO A 524 27.85 -7.57 -29.88
C PRO A 524 28.74 -6.46 -29.26
N VAL A 525 28.14 -5.34 -28.84
CA VAL A 525 28.85 -4.23 -28.17
C VAL A 525 29.42 -4.63 -26.82
N HIS A 526 28.66 -5.41 -26.06
CA HIS A 526 29.12 -6.00 -24.81
C HIS A 526 28.74 -7.48 -24.81
N GLN A 527 29.63 -8.35 -24.35
CA GLN A 527 29.42 -9.78 -24.32
C GLN A 527 29.93 -10.32 -23.00
N THR A 528 29.17 -11.24 -22.42
CA THR A 528 29.58 -11.99 -21.24
C THR A 528 29.84 -13.44 -21.61
N GLY A 529 30.56 -14.18 -20.77
CA GLY A 529 30.50 -15.62 -20.79
C GLY A 529 29.11 -16.15 -20.40
N SER A 530 28.96 -17.47 -20.43
CA SER A 530 27.69 -18.12 -20.04
C SER A 530 27.44 -18.01 -18.53
N TYR A 531 26.28 -17.47 -18.15
CA TYR A 531 25.84 -17.49 -16.76
C TYR A 531 25.47 -18.91 -16.32
N LEU A 532 25.71 -19.20 -15.04
CA LEU A 532 25.33 -20.45 -14.39
C LEU A 532 23.88 -20.38 -13.86
N ALA A 533 23.29 -21.56 -13.61
CA ALA A 533 21.90 -21.74 -13.16
C ALA A 533 21.46 -20.84 -11.99
N ASN A 534 22.35 -20.66 -11.02
CA ASN A 534 22.10 -19.97 -9.77
C ASN A 534 22.27 -18.44 -9.88
N ASN A 535 22.71 -17.96 -11.04
CA ASN A 535 23.02 -16.55 -11.28
C ASN A 535 22.01 -15.90 -12.23
N ILE A 536 20.98 -16.63 -12.62
CA ILE A 536 19.85 -16.11 -13.38
C ILE A 536 18.57 -16.30 -12.56
N GLN A 537 17.91 -15.18 -12.25
CA GLN A 537 16.63 -15.16 -11.57
C GLN A 537 15.55 -14.60 -12.50
N LEU A 538 14.45 -15.33 -12.65
CA LEU A 538 13.24 -14.79 -13.28
C LEU A 538 12.30 -14.29 -12.19
N PHE A 539 11.91 -13.02 -12.27
CA PHE A 539 10.90 -12.44 -11.40
C PHE A 539 9.74 -11.91 -12.22
N VAL A 540 8.55 -12.44 -11.94
CA VAL A 540 7.26 -12.00 -12.46
C VAL A 540 6.48 -11.40 -11.28
N PRO A 541 6.41 -10.06 -11.15
CA PRO A 541 5.72 -9.40 -10.05
C PRO A 541 4.26 -9.84 -9.92
N GLY A 542 3.84 -10.06 -8.69
CA GLY A 542 2.50 -10.49 -8.32
C GLY A 542 1.55 -9.36 -7.99
N PRO A 543 0.27 -9.69 -7.74
CA PRO A 543 -0.77 -8.71 -7.49
C PRO A 543 -1.04 -8.41 -6.00
N VAL A 544 -0.38 -9.10 -5.05
CA VAL A 544 -0.75 -9.00 -3.63
C VAL A 544 -0.01 -7.85 -2.97
N VAL A 545 -0.76 -7.03 -2.26
CA VAL A 545 -0.27 -5.94 -1.41
C VAL A 545 -0.64 -6.28 0.02
N ALA A 546 0.33 -6.36 0.93
CA ALA A 546 0.09 -6.53 2.35
C ALA A 546 0.46 -5.26 3.13
N ALA A 547 -0.18 -5.04 4.27
CA ALA A 547 0.20 -3.96 5.20
C ALA A 547 1.64 -4.13 5.73
N ALA A 548 2.15 -5.37 5.75
CA ALA A 548 3.54 -5.67 6.08
C ALA A 548 4.55 -5.11 5.04
N ASP A 549 4.08 -4.73 3.86
CA ASP A 549 4.89 -4.18 2.76
C ASP A 549 4.99 -2.65 2.83
N GLY A 550 4.78 -2.06 4.01
CA GLY A 550 4.84 -0.61 4.22
C GLY A 550 3.57 0.14 3.83
N PHE A 551 2.50 -0.56 3.45
CA PHE A 551 1.20 0.05 3.18
C PHE A 551 0.44 0.30 4.50
N ASP A 552 0.96 1.24 5.28
CA ASP A 552 0.27 1.68 6.49
C ASP A 552 -0.85 2.65 6.10
N GLN A 553 -2.07 2.12 5.96
CA GLN A 553 -3.28 2.94 5.77
C GLN A 553 -3.71 3.65 7.06
N SER A 554 -3.12 3.31 8.20
CA SER A 554 -3.51 3.95 9.44
C SER A 554 -2.80 5.30 9.48
N GLY A 555 -3.53 6.35 9.07
CA GLY A 555 -3.10 7.75 9.16
C GLY A 555 -2.89 8.24 10.61
N ASP A 556 -2.64 7.35 11.56
CA ASP A 556 -2.21 7.60 12.92
C ASP A 556 -0.68 7.54 12.97
N GLY A 557 -0.04 8.65 12.57
CA GLY A 557 1.42 8.83 12.52
C GLY A 557 2.16 8.56 13.83
N ASN A 558 2.27 7.30 14.21
CA ASN A 558 2.93 6.81 15.41
C ASN A 558 3.88 5.65 15.06
N ALA A 559 4.53 5.71 13.90
CA ALA A 559 5.74 4.95 13.64
C ALA A 559 6.89 5.58 14.45
N THR A 560 7.16 5.02 15.63
CA THR A 560 8.31 5.39 16.48
C THR A 560 9.56 4.60 16.12
N VAL A 561 9.98 4.62 14.85
CA VAL A 561 11.27 4.08 14.39
C VAL A 561 11.85 5.07 13.38
N ASP A 562 13.15 5.34 13.45
CA ASP A 562 13.90 6.43 12.80
C ASP A 562 13.96 6.40 11.24
N GLU A 563 12.98 5.82 10.57
CA GLU A 563 12.80 5.89 9.11
C GLU A 563 11.43 6.56 8.86
N PRO A 564 11.32 7.66 8.09
CA PRO A 564 10.02 8.25 7.78
C PRO A 564 9.15 7.19 7.13
N GLY A 565 8.07 6.78 7.80
CA GLY A 565 7.07 5.89 7.19
C GLY A 565 6.62 6.50 5.87
N GLU A 566 6.84 5.78 4.77
CA GLU A 566 6.56 6.25 3.42
C GLU A 566 5.06 6.57 3.29
N HIS A 567 4.74 7.75 2.76
CA HIS A 567 3.35 8.22 2.66
C HIS A 567 2.56 7.38 1.62
N PRO A 568 1.32 6.94 1.91
CA PRO A 568 0.49 6.14 1.00
C PRO A 568 0.23 6.79 -0.37
N GLU A 569 0.31 8.13 -0.42
CA GLU A 569 0.13 8.96 -1.61
C GLU A 569 1.32 8.88 -2.61
N GLU A 570 2.45 8.33 -2.19
CA GLU A 570 3.62 8.05 -3.06
C GLU A 570 3.59 6.66 -3.70
N PHE A 571 2.68 5.77 -3.26
CA PHE A 571 2.50 4.42 -3.81
C PHE A 571 1.56 4.44 -5.03
N ASN A 572 2.10 4.84 -6.19
CA ASN A 572 1.41 4.66 -7.47
C ASN A 572 1.66 3.25 -8.06
N PRO A 573 0.79 2.76 -8.97
CA PRO A 573 0.96 1.44 -9.61
C PRO A 573 2.31 1.25 -10.33
N ALA A 574 2.93 2.34 -10.79
CA ALA A 574 4.24 2.28 -11.44
C ALA A 574 5.37 1.98 -10.43
N ARG A 575 5.28 2.49 -9.19
CA ARG A 575 6.23 2.19 -8.11
C ARG A 575 6.19 0.71 -7.73
N TRP A 576 4.99 0.14 -7.65
CA TRP A 576 4.79 -1.30 -7.44
C TRP A 576 5.35 -2.14 -8.58
N LEU A 577 5.08 -1.74 -9.81
CA LEU A 577 5.61 -2.43 -10.99
C LEU A 577 7.14 -2.48 -11.01
N LEU A 578 7.77 -1.41 -10.54
CA LEU A 578 9.22 -1.26 -10.53
C LEU A 578 9.89 -1.82 -9.28
N THR A 579 9.13 -2.35 -8.31
CA THR A 579 9.66 -2.89 -7.05
C THR A 579 10.54 -4.11 -7.28
N GLY A 580 11.67 -4.17 -6.57
CA GLY A 580 12.58 -5.32 -6.56
C GLY A 580 12.26 -6.29 -5.42
N LEU A 581 12.57 -7.57 -5.63
CA LEU A 581 12.43 -8.64 -4.64
C LEU A 581 13.78 -9.07 -4.09
N ARG A 582 13.94 -9.19 -2.77
CA ARG A 582 15.15 -9.71 -2.12
C ARG A 582 14.86 -11.12 -1.57
N PRO A 583 14.99 -12.16 -2.42
CA PRO A 583 14.62 -13.54 -2.05
C PRO A 583 15.44 -14.09 -0.87
N ALA A 584 16.69 -13.65 -0.70
CA ALA A 584 17.56 -14.06 0.40
C ALA A 584 17.11 -13.51 1.77
N GLU A 585 16.26 -12.48 1.79
CA GLU A 585 15.78 -11.81 3.00
C GLU A 585 14.30 -12.11 3.24
N GLY A 586 13.85 -13.32 2.91
CA GLY A 586 12.46 -13.73 3.10
C GLY A 586 11.49 -13.03 2.17
N ASP A 587 11.89 -12.80 0.91
CA ASP A 587 11.11 -12.09 -0.11
C ASP A 587 10.81 -10.62 0.27
N ALA A 588 11.74 -9.95 0.95
CA ALA A 588 11.65 -8.52 1.26
C ALA A 588 11.57 -7.68 -0.03
N LEU A 589 10.83 -6.56 0.00
CA LEU A 589 10.65 -5.69 -1.15
C LEU A 589 11.55 -4.46 -1.05
N GLU A 590 12.02 -3.97 -2.20
CA GLU A 590 12.69 -2.67 -2.32
C GLU A 590 11.96 -1.79 -3.34
N HIS A 591 11.61 -0.57 -2.91
CA HIS A 591 10.81 0.33 -3.72
C HIS A 591 11.65 1.43 -4.37
N PRO A 592 11.29 1.89 -5.58
CA PRO A 592 11.90 3.07 -6.20
C PRO A 592 12.00 4.25 -5.22
N GLY A 593 13.15 4.92 -5.21
CA GLY A 593 13.45 6.05 -4.31
C GLY A 593 14.09 5.66 -2.98
N THR A 594 14.10 4.37 -2.60
CA THR A 594 14.79 3.91 -1.39
C THR A 594 16.29 3.73 -1.63
N PRO A 595 17.15 3.87 -0.59
CA PRO A 595 18.57 3.56 -0.70
C PRO A 595 18.86 2.13 -1.18
N ALA A 596 18.05 1.15 -0.74
CA ALA A 596 18.17 -0.24 -1.19
C ALA A 596 17.95 -0.37 -2.70
N TYR A 597 16.94 0.33 -3.23
CA TYR A 597 16.67 0.36 -4.67
C TYR A 597 17.80 1.02 -5.46
N LEU A 598 18.40 2.10 -4.93
CA LEU A 598 19.56 2.75 -5.56
C LEU A 598 20.79 1.85 -5.61
N LEU A 599 20.93 0.91 -4.66
CA LEU A 599 22.02 -0.08 -4.68
C LEU A 599 21.80 -1.16 -5.73
N GLY A 600 20.57 -1.38 -6.16
CA GLY A 600 20.28 -2.31 -7.25
C GLY A 600 20.21 -3.78 -6.81
N GLU A 601 20.00 -4.12 -5.54
CA GLU A 601 20.26 -5.46 -5.00
C GLU A 601 19.14 -6.48 -5.22
N GLY A 602 17.87 -6.04 -5.32
CA GLY A 602 16.70 -6.90 -5.50
C GLY A 602 16.45 -7.35 -6.94
N ASP A 603 15.83 -8.50 -7.13
CA ASP A 603 15.42 -9.00 -8.44
C ASP A 603 14.26 -8.17 -8.98
N TYR A 604 14.45 -7.54 -10.13
CA TYR A 604 13.46 -6.69 -10.78
C TYR A 604 12.62 -7.48 -11.79
N ALA A 605 11.47 -6.93 -12.16
CA ALA A 605 10.57 -7.53 -13.14
C ALA A 605 11.32 -7.83 -14.45
N GLY A 606 11.56 -9.11 -14.74
CA GLY A 606 12.52 -9.50 -15.78
C GLY A 606 13.32 -10.75 -15.48
N ALA A 607 14.28 -11.04 -16.35
CA ALA A 607 15.43 -11.86 -15.96
C ALA A 607 16.49 -10.96 -15.35
N ASN A 608 17.01 -11.39 -14.21
CA ASN A 608 18.12 -10.79 -13.51
C ASN A 608 19.33 -11.71 -13.68
N PHE A 609 20.45 -11.13 -14.06
CA PHE A 609 21.71 -11.79 -14.33
C PHE A 609 22.73 -11.24 -13.33
N ARG A 610 23.26 -12.09 -12.47
CA ARG A 610 24.22 -11.72 -11.43
C ARG A 610 25.61 -12.21 -11.81
N GLY A 611 26.59 -11.34 -11.67
CA GLY A 611 27.99 -11.68 -11.88
C GLY A 611 28.47 -12.73 -10.89
N TYR A 612 29.47 -13.49 -11.30
CA TYR A 612 30.20 -14.40 -10.42
C TYR A 612 31.69 -14.32 -10.76
N ALA A 613 32.53 -14.70 -9.80
CA ALA A 613 33.97 -14.63 -9.98
C ALA A 613 34.41 -15.48 -11.19
N GLY A 614 35.13 -14.85 -12.12
CA GLY A 614 35.61 -15.51 -13.33
C GLY A 614 34.64 -15.51 -14.52
N LEU A 615 33.55 -14.72 -14.47
CA LEU A 615 32.71 -14.49 -15.64
C LEU A 615 33.44 -13.56 -16.61
N ALA A 616 33.78 -14.06 -17.80
CA ALA A 616 34.49 -13.26 -18.81
C ALA A 616 33.57 -12.19 -19.42
N GLY A 617 34.13 -11.03 -19.76
CA GLY A 617 33.51 -9.94 -20.48
C GLY A 617 34.35 -9.51 -21.69
N ILE A 618 33.68 -9.10 -22.76
CA ILE A 618 34.28 -8.49 -23.95
C ILE A 618 33.42 -7.28 -24.31
N SER A 619 34.05 -6.16 -24.68
CA SER A 619 33.38 -4.95 -25.16
C SER A 619 33.94 -4.51 -26.51
N ARG A 620 33.09 -3.92 -27.36
CA ARG A 620 33.51 -3.20 -28.56
C ARG A 620 33.62 -1.71 -28.22
N VAL A 621 34.77 -1.13 -28.53
CA VAL A 621 35.12 0.25 -28.16
C VAL A 621 35.77 0.92 -29.36
N GLY A 622 35.10 1.91 -29.95
CA GLY A 622 35.58 2.65 -31.12
C GLY A 622 36.04 1.76 -32.29
N GLY A 623 35.36 0.62 -32.51
CA GLY A 623 35.70 -0.36 -33.55
C GLY A 623 36.71 -1.43 -33.11
N GLY A 624 37.44 -1.19 -32.02
CA GLY A 624 38.31 -2.16 -31.36
C GLY A 624 37.57 -3.12 -30.44
N VAL A 625 38.28 -4.15 -29.98
CA VAL A 625 37.77 -5.13 -29.01
C VAL A 625 38.57 -5.03 -27.72
N LEU A 626 37.89 -4.64 -26.64
CA LEU A 626 38.40 -4.67 -25.27
C LEU A 626 37.98 -6.00 -24.62
N GLY A 627 38.94 -6.90 -24.44
CA GLY A 627 38.73 -8.16 -23.72
C GLY A 627 39.58 -9.31 -24.28
N PRO A 628 39.45 -10.52 -23.72
CA PRO A 628 38.59 -10.82 -22.58
C PRO A 628 39.12 -10.21 -21.28
N TYR A 629 38.23 -9.66 -20.45
CA TYR A 629 38.46 -9.31 -19.05
C TYR A 629 37.51 -10.11 -18.16
N GLN A 630 37.71 -10.08 -16.85
CA GLN A 630 36.79 -10.67 -15.86
C GLN A 630 35.81 -9.61 -15.37
N LEU A 631 34.58 -10.01 -15.10
CA LEU A 631 33.58 -9.16 -14.47
C LEU A 631 33.64 -9.30 -12.94
N GLU A 632 33.38 -8.20 -12.24
CA GLU A 632 33.30 -8.21 -10.77
C GLU A 632 32.02 -8.91 -10.27
N LEU A 633 32.05 -9.36 -9.01
CA LEU A 633 30.90 -9.94 -8.32
C LEU A 633 29.70 -8.98 -8.21
N CYS A 634 29.94 -7.66 -8.22
CA CYS A 634 28.87 -6.67 -8.15
C CYS A 634 28.21 -6.37 -9.51
N GLN A 635 28.67 -7.01 -10.59
CA GLN A 635 28.00 -6.92 -11.87
C GLN A 635 26.58 -7.48 -11.76
N LYS A 636 25.61 -6.70 -12.23
CA LYS A 636 24.20 -7.15 -12.25
C LYS A 636 23.47 -6.48 -13.38
N LEU A 637 22.87 -7.29 -14.24
CA LEU A 637 22.06 -6.82 -15.37
C LEU A 637 20.66 -7.39 -15.22
N TYR A 638 19.66 -6.69 -15.71
CA TYR A 638 18.31 -7.23 -15.80
C TYR A 638 17.65 -6.80 -17.11
N ALA A 639 16.97 -7.74 -17.74
CA ALA A 639 16.33 -7.56 -19.04
C ALA A 639 14.81 -7.48 -18.86
N ARG A 640 14.20 -6.43 -19.43
CA ARG A 640 12.75 -6.20 -19.45
C ARG A 640 12.30 -5.68 -20.81
N ALA A 641 11.00 -5.46 -21.00
CA ALA A 641 10.45 -5.01 -22.29
C ALA A 641 11.13 -3.73 -22.84
N SER A 642 11.57 -2.81 -21.99
CA SER A 642 12.29 -1.59 -22.39
C SER A 642 13.74 -1.82 -22.81
N GLY A 643 14.29 -3.02 -22.61
CA GLY A 643 15.69 -3.36 -22.82
C GLY A 643 16.40 -3.80 -21.54
N VAL A 644 17.72 -3.79 -21.59
CA VAL A 644 18.58 -4.09 -20.44
C VAL A 644 18.74 -2.87 -19.56
N SER A 645 18.77 -3.08 -18.24
CA SER A 645 19.31 -2.09 -17.31
C SER A 645 20.19 -2.77 -16.26
N GLY A 646 21.03 -1.99 -15.57
CA GLY A 646 21.89 -2.51 -14.50
C GLY A 646 23.32 -1.98 -14.59
N ARG A 647 24.26 -2.68 -13.97
CA ARG A 647 25.66 -2.29 -13.82
C ARG A 647 26.57 -3.27 -14.53
N TRP A 648 27.44 -2.72 -15.38
CA TRP A 648 28.57 -3.43 -15.98
C TRP A 648 29.84 -3.01 -15.25
N VAL A 649 30.59 -3.97 -14.70
CA VAL A 649 31.82 -3.70 -13.93
C VAL A 649 32.86 -4.76 -14.28
N ALA A 650 33.97 -4.34 -14.86
CA ALA A 650 35.15 -5.18 -15.06
C ALA A 650 36.05 -5.16 -13.83
N ASP A 651 36.71 -6.28 -13.56
CA ASP A 651 37.86 -6.36 -12.66
C ASP A 651 39.05 -5.68 -13.33
N ALA A 652 39.50 -4.56 -12.75
CA ALA A 652 40.58 -3.72 -13.29
C ALA A 652 41.88 -4.51 -13.52
N ASP A 653 42.20 -5.50 -12.67
CA ASP A 653 43.42 -6.30 -12.78
C ASP A 653 43.39 -7.26 -13.99
N SER A 654 42.22 -7.45 -14.59
CA SER A 654 42.00 -8.36 -15.72
C SER A 654 41.82 -7.65 -17.07
N LEU A 655 41.78 -6.31 -17.07
CA LEU A 655 41.63 -5.53 -18.28
C LEU A 655 42.86 -5.66 -19.18
N PRO A 656 42.69 -5.85 -20.50
CA PRO A 656 43.79 -5.66 -21.43
C PRO A 656 44.39 -4.26 -21.28
N PRO A 657 45.73 -4.11 -21.36
CA PRO A 657 46.38 -2.83 -21.11
C PRO A 657 45.98 -1.75 -22.11
N SER A 658 45.54 -2.13 -23.31
CA SER A 658 45.09 -1.16 -24.32
C SER A 658 44.13 -1.73 -25.33
N VAL A 659 43.35 -0.85 -25.97
CA VAL A 659 42.49 -1.12 -27.13
C VAL A 659 42.80 -0.12 -28.26
N GLN A 660 42.85 -0.61 -29.50
CA GLN A 660 43.01 0.24 -30.69
C GLN A 660 41.63 0.66 -31.19
N ILE A 661 41.42 1.94 -31.47
CA ILE A 661 40.14 2.49 -31.93
C ILE A 661 40.30 3.28 -33.22
N GLY A 662 39.28 3.34 -34.09
CA GLY A 662 39.28 4.23 -35.26
C GLY A 662 39.92 3.67 -36.54
N GLY A 663 40.19 2.36 -36.60
CA GLY A 663 40.66 1.66 -37.80
C GLY A 663 42.17 1.77 -38.06
N ASP A 664 42.55 1.81 -39.34
CA ASP A 664 43.96 1.77 -39.80
C ASP A 664 44.82 2.97 -39.32
N GLU A 665 44.23 4.16 -39.20
CA GLU A 665 44.86 5.36 -38.61
C GLU A 665 44.28 5.65 -37.21
N GLY A 666 44.14 4.60 -36.41
CA GLY A 666 43.49 4.63 -35.11
C GLY A 666 44.34 5.14 -33.94
N PHE A 667 43.69 5.29 -32.79
CA PHE A 667 44.33 5.65 -31.53
C PHE A 667 44.49 4.45 -30.61
N ALA A 668 45.52 4.49 -29.75
CA ALA A 668 45.69 3.55 -28.66
C ALA A 668 45.09 4.14 -27.37
N LEU A 669 44.04 3.51 -26.84
CA LEU A 669 43.51 3.81 -25.51
C LEU A 669 44.11 2.83 -24.51
N GLN A 670 44.71 3.35 -23.44
CA GLN A 670 44.94 2.61 -22.22
C GLN A 670 43.68 2.69 -21.36
N ILE A 671 43.22 1.57 -20.82
CA ILE A 671 42.05 1.52 -19.95
C ILE A 671 42.51 1.07 -18.57
N GLU A 672 42.16 1.84 -17.53
CA GLU A 672 42.47 1.53 -16.13
C GLU A 672 41.23 0.95 -15.42
N ASP A 673 40.08 1.61 -15.56
CA ASP A 673 38.79 1.12 -15.08
C ASP A 673 37.78 1.00 -16.21
N TRP A 674 36.87 0.01 -16.10
CA TRP A 674 35.81 -0.22 -17.08
C TRP A 674 34.48 -0.56 -16.38
N ALA A 675 33.78 0.48 -15.95
CA ALA A 675 32.47 0.34 -15.32
C ALA A 675 31.47 1.40 -15.79
N PHE A 676 30.21 1.02 -15.99
CA PHE A 676 29.13 1.94 -16.33
C PHE A 676 27.76 1.36 -15.97
N GLN A 677 26.75 2.24 -15.91
CA GLN A 677 25.36 1.85 -15.73
C GLN A 677 24.60 1.86 -17.07
N LEU A 678 23.65 0.95 -17.21
CA LEU A 678 22.77 0.82 -18.37
C LEU A 678 21.34 1.13 -17.97
N VAL A 679 20.63 1.90 -18.81
CA VAL A 679 19.19 2.13 -18.72
C VAL A 679 18.59 1.93 -20.10
N GLY A 680 17.71 0.93 -20.26
CA GLY A 680 17.08 0.64 -21.56
C GLY A 680 18.05 0.34 -22.72
N ASN A 681 19.18 -0.30 -22.44
CA ASN A 681 20.34 -0.52 -23.32
C ASN A 681 21.28 0.68 -23.55
N GLU A 682 21.00 1.84 -22.96
CA GLU A 682 21.83 3.03 -23.12
C GLU A 682 22.79 3.20 -21.93
N PRO A 683 24.12 3.25 -22.15
CA PRO A 683 25.08 3.62 -21.12
C PRO A 683 24.79 5.02 -20.59
N GLN A 684 24.70 5.16 -19.27
CA GLN A 684 24.49 6.46 -18.64
C GLN A 684 25.86 7.08 -18.36
N PHE A 685 26.22 8.09 -19.16
CA PHE A 685 27.52 8.76 -19.07
C PHE A 685 27.81 9.33 -17.69
N GLU A 686 26.81 9.98 -17.05
CA GLU A 686 26.89 10.53 -15.70
C GLU A 686 27.14 9.49 -14.58
N HIS A 687 27.08 8.21 -14.93
CA HIS A 687 27.35 7.08 -14.06
C HIS A 687 28.40 6.12 -14.65
N SER A 688 29.21 6.62 -15.59
CA SER A 688 30.36 5.94 -16.17
C SER A 688 31.59 6.17 -15.28
N ALA A 689 32.30 5.10 -14.95
CA ALA A 689 33.59 5.10 -14.30
C ALA A 689 34.58 4.37 -15.22
N VAL A 690 34.84 5.00 -16.37
CA VAL A 690 35.75 4.50 -17.39
C VAL A 690 36.94 5.45 -17.45
N THR A 691 38.05 5.03 -16.83
CA THR A 691 39.26 5.83 -16.65
C THR A 691 40.39 5.29 -17.52
N GLY A 692 41.32 6.15 -17.88
CA GLY A 692 42.49 5.74 -18.64
C GLY A 692 43.19 6.87 -19.35
N SER A 693 43.85 6.56 -20.46
CA SER A 693 44.53 7.58 -21.26
C SER A 693 44.56 7.27 -22.75
N LEU A 694 44.60 8.33 -23.55
CA LEU A 694 44.68 8.31 -25.00
C LEU A 694 46.06 8.80 -25.44
N ALA A 695 46.81 7.98 -26.17
CA ALA A 695 48.06 8.40 -26.76
C ALA A 695 47.83 9.03 -28.14
N VAL A 696 48.25 10.29 -28.31
CA VAL A 696 48.33 10.96 -29.61
C VAL A 696 49.80 10.95 -30.03
N PRO A 697 50.19 10.14 -31.03
CA PRO A 697 51.61 9.95 -31.35
C PRO A 697 52.24 11.20 -31.96
N HIS A 698 53.56 11.15 -32.16
CA HIS A 698 54.28 12.14 -32.96
C HIS A 698 53.65 12.25 -34.36
N PRO A 699 53.34 13.46 -34.87
CA PRO A 699 53.96 14.76 -34.55
C PRO A 699 53.42 15.54 -33.34
N ALA A 700 52.19 15.28 -32.87
CA ALA A 700 51.66 15.98 -31.70
C ALA A 700 52.32 15.52 -30.39
N ASP A 701 52.51 14.21 -30.26
CA ASP A 701 53.24 13.54 -29.18
C ASP A 701 52.84 13.97 -27.76
N PHE A 702 51.60 13.67 -27.41
CA PHE A 702 51.09 13.84 -26.05
C PHE A 702 50.15 12.71 -25.67
N THR A 703 50.05 12.44 -24.37
CA THR A 703 49.03 11.54 -23.80
C THR A 703 47.98 12.39 -23.12
N LEU A 704 46.70 12.06 -23.29
CA LEU A 704 45.56 12.72 -22.66
C LEU A 704 44.85 11.73 -21.74
N ALA A 705 44.95 11.94 -20.43
CA ALA A 705 44.23 11.15 -19.43
C ALA A 705 42.76 11.56 -19.37
N PHE A 706 41.88 10.61 -19.06
CA PHE A 706 40.44 10.81 -18.96
C PHE A 706 39.85 10.07 -17.76
N ASP A 707 38.79 10.65 -17.20
CA ASP A 707 38.05 10.07 -16.07
C ASP A 707 36.74 9.39 -16.52
N GLU A 708 36.22 9.78 -17.70
CA GLU A 708 34.94 9.27 -18.24
C GLU A 708 34.96 9.22 -19.77
N LEU A 709 34.28 8.20 -20.34
CA LEU A 709 33.98 8.07 -21.77
C LEU A 709 32.47 7.93 -22.01
N GLU A 710 31.96 8.65 -23.01
CA GLU A 710 30.60 8.55 -23.52
C GLU A 710 30.57 7.66 -24.75
N PHE A 711 29.63 6.73 -24.76
CA PHE A 711 29.47 5.76 -25.84
C PHE A 711 28.15 5.99 -26.56
N GLU A 712 28.20 5.95 -27.89
CA GLU A 712 27.04 5.92 -28.76
C GLU A 712 26.73 4.48 -29.22
N CYS A 713 25.80 4.36 -30.17
CA CYS A 713 25.44 3.09 -30.80
C CYS A 713 26.67 2.29 -31.28
N CYS A 714 26.59 0.96 -31.17
CA CYS A 714 27.62 0.02 -31.65
C CYS A 714 29.00 0.13 -30.96
N GLY A 715 29.09 0.81 -29.81
CA GLY A 715 30.36 1.03 -29.11
C GLY A 715 31.19 2.15 -29.74
N ALA A 716 30.60 3.00 -30.57
CA ALA A 716 31.23 4.24 -30.99
C ALA A 716 31.48 5.14 -29.77
N ILE A 717 32.55 5.92 -29.80
CA ILE A 717 32.91 6.84 -28.72
C ILE A 717 32.56 8.23 -29.20
N ASP A 718 31.88 9.02 -28.37
CA ASP A 718 31.59 10.44 -28.66
C ASP A 718 32.44 11.33 -27.76
N ARG A 719 32.14 11.41 -26.47
CA ARG A 719 32.78 12.37 -25.57
C ARG A 719 33.77 11.73 -24.60
N MET A 720 34.71 12.56 -24.18
CA MET A 720 35.72 12.20 -23.20
C MET A 720 35.87 13.34 -22.20
N SER A 721 35.77 13.00 -20.91
CA SER A 721 36.04 13.94 -19.82
C SER A 721 37.53 13.90 -19.49
N VAL A 722 38.24 15.01 -19.74
CA VAL A 722 39.68 15.11 -19.48
C VAL A 722 39.94 15.06 -17.98
N ALA A 723 40.91 14.23 -17.57
CA ALA A 723 41.22 14.03 -16.17
C ALA A 723 41.65 15.33 -15.48
N GLY A 724 41.26 15.48 -14.21
CA GLY A 724 41.55 16.68 -13.43
C GLY A 724 43.05 17.05 -13.41
N GLY A 725 43.38 18.23 -13.93
CA GLY A 725 44.76 18.74 -13.98
C GLY A 725 45.58 18.33 -15.22
N ASP A 726 44.97 17.60 -16.16
CA ASP A 726 45.63 17.13 -17.39
C ASP A 726 45.24 17.91 -18.65
N SER A 727 44.59 19.08 -18.50
CA SER A 727 44.09 19.89 -19.62
C SER A 727 45.19 20.57 -20.44
N VAL A 728 46.36 20.82 -19.86
CA VAL A 728 47.46 21.55 -20.53
C VAL A 728 48.39 20.56 -21.23
N LYS A 729 48.52 20.69 -22.54
CA LYS A 729 49.43 19.87 -23.37
C LYS A 729 50.43 20.71 -24.14
N GLN A 730 51.53 20.09 -24.53
CA GLN A 730 52.54 20.65 -25.40
C GLN A 730 52.64 19.81 -26.66
N LEU A 731 52.62 20.46 -27.82
CA LEU A 731 52.66 19.80 -29.11
C LEU A 731 54.11 19.72 -29.61
N ALA A 732 54.69 18.51 -29.68
CA ALA A 732 56.13 18.31 -29.86
C ALA A 732 56.66 18.91 -31.17
N TYR A 733 56.12 18.49 -32.33
CA TYR A 733 56.57 19.00 -33.64
C TYR A 733 56.47 20.53 -33.72
N TRP A 734 55.44 21.13 -33.15
CA TRP A 734 55.21 22.58 -33.12
C TRP A 734 55.96 23.27 -31.98
N GLN A 735 57.21 22.85 -31.76
CA GLN A 735 58.15 23.42 -30.80
C GLN A 735 57.63 23.43 -29.36
N GLN A 736 56.87 22.42 -28.93
CA GLN A 736 56.21 22.40 -27.61
C GLN A 736 55.15 23.50 -27.44
N ALA A 737 54.42 23.83 -28.51
CA ALA A 737 53.32 24.79 -28.43
C ALA A 737 52.30 24.38 -27.36
N ARG A 738 51.98 25.30 -26.45
CA ARG A 738 51.04 25.04 -25.36
C ARG A 738 49.61 25.16 -25.87
N ILE A 739 48.80 24.16 -25.54
CA ILE A 739 47.34 24.20 -25.63
C ILE A 739 46.73 23.90 -24.26
N ASP A 740 45.63 24.57 -23.93
CA ASP A 740 44.79 24.26 -22.79
C ASP A 740 43.43 23.74 -23.27
N ILE A 741 43.17 22.46 -23.02
CA ILE A 741 42.02 21.72 -23.54
C ILE A 741 40.78 22.05 -22.72
N GLN A 742 39.76 22.58 -23.39
CA GLN A 742 38.47 22.95 -22.80
C GLN A 742 37.41 21.85 -22.98
N SER A 743 37.55 21.03 -24.03
CA SER A 743 36.66 19.91 -24.30
C SER A 743 37.35 18.88 -25.18
N ALA A 744 37.03 17.60 -25.01
CA ALA A 744 37.50 16.52 -25.87
C ALA A 744 36.31 15.67 -26.36
N ARG A 745 36.29 15.41 -27.66
CA ARG A 745 35.34 14.47 -28.28
C ARG A 745 36.00 13.75 -29.45
N PHE A 746 35.39 12.68 -29.88
CA PHE A 746 35.72 11.96 -31.08
C PHE A 746 34.72 12.32 -32.17
N ILE A 747 35.19 12.44 -33.40
CA ILE A 747 34.36 12.74 -34.56
C ILE A 747 34.49 11.62 -35.59
N THR A 748 33.34 11.27 -36.16
CA THR A 748 33.16 10.18 -37.12
C THR A 748 32.32 10.69 -38.31
N PRO A 749 32.30 10.00 -39.46
CA PRO A 749 31.51 10.43 -40.61
C PRO A 749 29.99 10.35 -40.40
N ALA A 750 29.54 9.55 -39.43
CA ALA A 750 28.15 9.32 -39.07
C ALA A 750 28.06 8.84 -37.61
N GLU A 751 26.95 9.12 -36.93
CA GLU A 751 26.67 8.83 -35.51
C GLU A 751 27.18 7.43 -35.07
N CYS A 752 26.73 6.34 -35.70
CA CYS A 752 27.15 4.99 -35.31
C CYS A 752 28.45 4.48 -35.97
N ALA A 753 29.18 5.32 -36.72
CA ALA A 753 30.40 4.89 -37.38
C ALA A 753 31.54 4.78 -36.35
N THR A 754 32.29 3.69 -36.38
CA THR A 754 33.47 3.51 -35.51
C THR A 754 34.78 3.91 -36.17
N GLU A 755 34.76 4.14 -37.49
CA GLU A 755 35.93 4.50 -38.30
C GLU A 755 35.52 5.19 -39.61
N PRO A 756 36.40 6.01 -40.21
CA PRO A 756 37.60 6.60 -39.60
C PRO A 756 37.25 7.53 -38.44
N LEU A 757 38.17 7.71 -37.49
CA LEU A 757 37.98 8.46 -36.26
C LEU A 757 39.02 9.58 -36.13
N ALA A 758 38.62 10.75 -35.63
CA ALA A 758 39.55 11.81 -35.23
C ALA A 758 39.22 12.33 -33.83
N LEU A 759 40.25 12.74 -33.08
CA LEU A 759 40.11 13.40 -31.77
C LEU A 759 39.96 14.90 -31.99
N GLU A 760 38.79 15.44 -31.68
CA GLU A 760 38.53 16.88 -31.69
C GLU A 760 38.69 17.47 -30.29
N LEU A 761 39.62 18.42 -30.17
CA LEU A 761 39.88 19.18 -28.96
C LEU A 761 39.43 20.63 -29.16
N GLY A 762 38.55 21.10 -28.29
CA GLY A 762 38.33 22.53 -28.08
C GLY A 762 39.47 23.06 -27.22
N VAL A 763 40.21 24.07 -27.69
CA VAL A 763 41.44 24.52 -27.03
C VAL A 763 41.52 26.02 -26.89
N LEU A 764 42.28 26.47 -25.90
CA LEU A 764 42.95 27.77 -25.87
C LEU A 764 44.42 27.53 -26.20
N ALA A 765 44.86 27.96 -27.39
CA ALA A 765 46.20 27.77 -27.89
C ALA A 765 47.05 29.01 -27.67
N ARG A 766 48.22 28.85 -27.06
CA ARG A 766 49.17 29.94 -26.91
C ARG A 766 49.67 30.37 -28.29
N ALA A 767 49.62 31.68 -28.56
CA ALA A 767 50.19 32.26 -29.77
C ALA A 767 50.88 33.58 -29.43
N ASN A 768 52.21 33.58 -29.39
CA ASN A 768 52.98 34.79 -29.13
C ASN A 768 52.77 35.80 -30.26
N GLY A 769 52.73 37.07 -29.91
CA GLY A 769 52.21 38.16 -30.73
C GLY A 769 50.82 38.59 -30.31
N PHE A 770 50.00 37.70 -29.72
CA PHE A 770 48.71 38.07 -29.15
C PHE A 770 48.76 38.16 -27.62
N PRO A 771 47.98 39.06 -27.01
CA PRO A 771 47.95 39.21 -25.55
C PRO A 771 47.26 38.03 -24.85
N GLU A 772 46.25 37.44 -25.48
CA GLU A 772 45.46 36.32 -24.99
C GLU A 772 45.69 35.10 -25.88
N ASP A 773 45.42 33.91 -25.32
CA ASP A 773 45.46 32.67 -26.09
C ASP A 773 44.31 32.63 -27.10
N LEU A 774 44.53 31.97 -28.23
CA LEU A 774 43.54 31.86 -29.30
C LEU A 774 42.63 30.67 -29.04
N ASP A 775 41.33 30.89 -29.00
CA ASP A 775 40.34 29.82 -28.92
C ASP A 775 40.19 29.13 -30.28
N GLY A 776 39.89 27.83 -30.27
CA GLY A 776 39.65 27.12 -31.51
C GLY A 776 39.46 25.62 -31.35
N ILE A 777 39.50 24.94 -32.49
CA ILE A 777 39.30 23.51 -32.57
C ILE A 777 40.49 22.88 -33.29
N LEU A 778 41.19 21.99 -32.59
CA LEU A 778 42.25 21.16 -33.15
C LEU A 778 41.76 19.73 -33.26
N ARG A 779 41.90 19.14 -34.44
CA ARG A 779 41.45 17.78 -34.74
C ARG A 779 42.66 16.94 -35.09
N PHE A 780 42.93 15.91 -34.31
CA PHE A 780 44.05 15.02 -34.51
C PHE A 780 43.57 13.70 -35.12
N ARG A 781 44.37 13.12 -36.01
CA ARG A 781 44.22 11.74 -36.46
C ARG A 781 45.01 10.81 -35.54
N GLY A 782 44.76 9.50 -35.62
CA GLY A 782 45.50 8.52 -34.83
C GLY A 782 46.99 8.43 -35.15
N ASN A 783 47.43 8.98 -36.30
CA ASN A 783 48.85 9.17 -36.61
C ASN A 783 49.47 10.47 -36.04
N GLY A 784 48.72 11.23 -35.22
CA GLY A 784 49.18 12.44 -34.54
C GLY A 784 49.17 13.72 -35.39
N ARG A 785 48.86 13.64 -36.69
CA ARG A 785 48.74 14.83 -37.56
C ARG A 785 47.39 15.51 -37.35
N MET A 786 47.37 16.82 -37.53
CA MET A 786 46.13 17.58 -37.52
C MET A 786 45.39 17.45 -38.85
N THR A 787 44.06 17.51 -38.83
CA THR A 787 43.26 17.60 -40.06
C THR A 787 43.46 18.94 -40.74
N THR A 788 43.43 18.93 -42.08
CA THR A 788 43.59 20.14 -42.92
C THR A 788 42.31 20.41 -43.69
N GLY A 789 42.26 21.49 -44.45
CA GLY A 789 41.14 21.78 -45.36
C GLY A 789 41.04 20.83 -46.57
N THR A 790 41.97 19.90 -46.73
CA THR A 790 41.94 18.90 -47.82
C THR A 790 41.29 17.58 -47.41
N ASP A 791 40.95 17.40 -46.14
CA ASP A 791 40.29 16.20 -45.64
C ASP A 791 38.82 16.16 -46.04
N SER A 792 38.43 15.11 -46.77
CA SER A 792 37.03 14.95 -47.21
C SER A 792 36.07 14.59 -46.08
N THR A 793 36.60 14.07 -44.97
CA THR A 793 35.82 13.47 -43.88
C THR A 793 35.69 14.39 -42.68
N PHE A 794 36.71 15.20 -42.40
CA PHE A 794 36.81 16.02 -41.20
C PHE A 794 37.10 17.47 -41.57
N ALA A 795 36.57 18.41 -40.81
CA ALA A 795 36.91 19.82 -40.97
C ALA A 795 38.36 20.09 -40.55
N ALA A 796 38.93 21.20 -41.03
CA ALA A 796 40.30 21.60 -40.74
C ALA A 796 40.52 21.98 -39.26
N SER A 797 41.75 21.81 -38.77
CA SER A 797 42.17 22.29 -37.45
C SER A 797 42.51 23.78 -37.51
N VAL A 798 41.79 24.60 -36.74
CA VAL A 798 41.83 26.06 -36.87
C VAL A 798 41.64 26.77 -35.54
N LEU A 799 42.30 27.92 -35.41
CA LEU A 799 42.23 28.83 -34.28
C LEU A 799 41.58 30.14 -34.71
N HIS A 800 40.64 30.62 -33.91
CA HIS A 800 40.01 31.91 -34.11
C HIS A 800 41.00 33.03 -33.79
N VAL A 801 41.09 34.00 -34.70
CA VAL A 801 41.80 35.25 -34.43
C VAL A 801 40.76 36.34 -34.24
N PRO A 802 40.70 37.00 -33.06
CA PRO A 802 39.65 37.97 -32.80
C PRO A 802 39.73 39.18 -33.73
N ASN A 803 38.56 39.71 -34.08
CA ASN A 803 38.44 40.89 -34.93
C ASN A 803 39.06 42.12 -34.27
N VAL A 804 40.09 42.70 -34.92
CA VAL A 804 40.82 43.90 -34.47
C VAL A 804 41.50 43.67 -33.10
N SER A 805 42.50 42.80 -33.08
CA SER A 805 43.27 42.45 -31.88
C SER A 805 44.58 43.22 -31.79
N PRO A 806 45.07 43.55 -30.57
CA PRO A 806 46.48 43.91 -30.37
C PRO A 806 47.38 42.81 -30.91
N PHE A 807 48.46 43.18 -31.59
CA PHE A 807 49.38 42.24 -32.21
C PHE A 807 50.81 42.78 -32.20
N ALA A 808 51.76 41.94 -31.79
CA ALA A 808 53.19 42.23 -31.77
C ALA A 808 53.51 43.63 -31.19
N GLY A 809 53.00 43.91 -30.00
CA GLY A 809 53.09 45.20 -29.33
C GLY A 809 51.86 46.08 -29.59
N ASP A 810 52.11 47.34 -29.97
CA ASP A 810 51.06 48.36 -30.14
C ASP A 810 50.31 48.28 -31.48
N TYR A 811 50.64 47.33 -32.37
CA TYR A 811 49.92 47.18 -33.63
C TYR A 811 48.54 46.56 -33.40
N ARG A 812 47.65 46.78 -34.37
CA ARG A 812 46.35 46.11 -34.43
C ARG A 812 46.26 45.30 -35.70
N VAL A 813 45.69 44.11 -35.62
CA VAL A 813 45.49 43.22 -36.76
C VAL A 813 44.04 42.77 -36.86
N THR A 814 43.54 42.69 -38.09
CA THR A 814 42.26 42.04 -38.40
C THR A 814 42.54 40.77 -39.18
N GLY A 815 42.08 39.62 -38.68
CA GLY A 815 42.20 38.35 -39.40
C GLY A 815 41.38 38.31 -40.68
N VAL A 816 41.99 37.78 -41.73
CA VAL A 816 41.27 37.47 -42.99
C VAL A 816 40.93 35.98 -43.09
N GLY A 817 41.47 35.17 -42.18
CA GLY A 817 41.17 33.77 -41.99
C GLY A 817 41.52 33.31 -40.58
N HIS A 818 41.38 32.02 -40.32
CA HIS A 818 41.80 31.41 -39.08
C HIS A 818 43.32 31.26 -39.02
N ALA A 819 43.88 31.30 -37.80
CA ALA A 819 45.23 30.82 -37.59
C ALA A 819 45.24 29.30 -37.60
N TYR A 820 46.34 28.68 -38.01
CA TYR A 820 46.47 27.23 -37.98
C TYR A 820 47.92 26.81 -37.75
N TYR A 821 48.10 25.55 -37.36
CA TYR A 821 49.39 24.90 -37.26
C TYR A 821 49.73 24.28 -38.61
N ASN A 822 50.98 24.38 -39.04
CA ASN A 822 51.37 23.82 -40.33
C ASN A 822 51.27 22.28 -40.32
N ASP A 823 50.87 21.68 -41.44
CA ASP A 823 50.94 20.23 -41.64
C ASP A 823 52.41 19.80 -41.78
N PRO A 824 52.92 18.89 -40.93
CA PRO A 824 54.32 18.43 -41.02
C PRO A 824 54.61 17.72 -42.35
N PRO A 825 55.87 17.68 -42.81
CA PRO A 825 56.25 16.78 -43.90
C PRO A 825 56.03 15.31 -43.49
N ASN A 826 56.00 14.39 -44.46
CA ASN A 826 55.89 12.95 -44.21
C ASN A 826 57.18 12.22 -44.66
N PRO A 827 58.01 11.68 -43.74
CA PRO A 827 57.86 11.69 -42.28
C PRO A 827 58.14 13.08 -41.67
N PRO A 828 57.65 13.37 -40.45
CA PRO A 828 57.90 14.64 -39.78
C PRO A 828 59.39 14.84 -39.50
N SER A 829 59.91 16.06 -39.65
CA SER A 829 61.23 16.44 -39.17
C SER A 829 61.18 16.80 -37.68
N GLU A 830 62.27 16.65 -36.93
CA GLU A 830 62.32 17.09 -35.53
C GLU A 830 62.09 18.61 -35.37
N ASP A 831 61.19 18.96 -34.44
CA ASP A 831 60.96 20.26 -33.78
C ASP A 831 60.99 21.54 -34.64
N ASN A 832 60.24 21.57 -35.75
CA ASN A 832 60.27 22.70 -36.68
C ASN A 832 58.89 23.17 -37.14
N GLY A 833 57.82 22.88 -36.40
CA GLY A 833 56.48 23.39 -36.68
C GLY A 833 56.29 24.82 -36.22
N TRP A 834 55.28 25.49 -36.75
CA TRP A 834 54.90 26.87 -36.43
C TRP A 834 53.39 27.06 -36.49
N ILE A 835 52.93 28.16 -35.88
CA ILE A 835 51.57 28.67 -36.06
C ILE A 835 51.65 29.75 -37.14
N ASN A 836 50.73 29.77 -38.08
CA ASN A 836 50.64 30.85 -39.06
C ASN A 836 49.27 31.49 -39.09
N PHE A 837 49.24 32.72 -39.57
CA PHE A 837 48.04 33.53 -39.68
C PHE A 837 48.22 34.60 -40.76
N ALA A 838 47.15 34.91 -41.48
CA ALA A 838 47.09 36.02 -42.43
C ALA A 838 46.09 37.08 -41.96
N GLY A 839 46.47 38.35 -42.07
CA GLY A 839 45.67 39.45 -41.60
C GLY A 839 46.03 40.79 -42.19
N LEU A 840 45.24 41.80 -41.83
CA LEU A 840 45.39 43.18 -42.21
C LEU A 840 45.96 43.96 -41.02
N LEU A 841 47.23 44.34 -41.11
CA LEU A 841 47.93 45.10 -40.07
C LEU A 841 47.61 46.59 -40.20
N VAL A 842 47.10 47.19 -39.14
CA VAL A 842 46.85 48.62 -39.06
C VAL A 842 48.17 49.33 -38.80
N VAL A 843 48.62 50.10 -39.78
CA VAL A 843 49.80 50.97 -39.66
C VAL A 843 49.43 52.43 -39.88
N PRO A 844 50.12 53.38 -39.23
CA PRO A 844 49.89 54.80 -39.47
C PRO A 844 50.15 55.20 -40.94
N PHE A 845 49.38 56.16 -41.44
CA PHE A 845 49.52 56.81 -42.76
C PHE A 845 49.23 55.98 -44.01
N PHE A 846 49.27 54.64 -43.95
CA PHE A 846 48.97 53.73 -45.05
C PHE A 846 47.59 53.09 -44.94
N GLU A 847 47.15 52.39 -45.99
CA GLU A 847 46.07 51.41 -45.90
C GLU A 847 46.53 50.20 -45.08
N ASN A 848 45.57 49.40 -44.60
CA ASN A 848 45.92 48.23 -43.80
C ASN A 848 46.80 47.31 -44.65
N MET A 849 47.97 46.96 -44.13
CA MET A 849 48.93 46.16 -44.87
C MET A 849 48.54 44.68 -44.80
N GLU A 850 48.54 44.03 -45.95
CA GLU A 850 48.44 42.58 -46.05
C GLU A 850 49.68 41.93 -45.44
N ILE A 851 49.48 41.11 -44.41
CA ILE A 851 50.55 40.37 -43.73
C ILE A 851 50.22 38.88 -43.61
N HIS A 852 51.27 38.08 -43.61
CA HIS A 852 51.30 36.68 -43.26
C HIS A 852 52.38 36.50 -42.18
N ALA A 853 51.94 36.22 -40.95
CA ALA A 853 52.78 36.10 -39.78
C ALA A 853 53.03 34.64 -39.42
N LEU A 854 54.26 34.35 -38.99
CA LEU A 854 54.63 33.09 -38.33
C LEU A 854 54.84 33.37 -36.85
N LEU A 855 54.21 32.56 -36.01
CA LEU A 855 54.15 32.75 -34.56
C LEU A 855 54.77 31.56 -33.84
N LEU A 856 55.15 31.78 -32.59
CA LEU A 856 55.59 30.75 -31.65
C LEU A 856 54.44 30.45 -30.68
N GLY A 857 54.18 29.17 -30.44
CA GLY A 857 53.13 28.75 -29.50
C GLY A 857 53.62 28.41 -28.10
N THR A 858 54.89 28.64 -27.79
CA THR A 858 55.49 28.27 -26.51
C THR A 858 55.31 29.32 -25.43
N ASP A 859 55.33 28.87 -24.18
CA ASP A 859 55.60 29.74 -23.06
C ASP A 859 57.02 30.28 -23.12
N LEU A 860 57.14 31.61 -23.08
CA LEU A 860 58.44 32.26 -23.12
C LEU A 860 59.09 32.22 -21.72
N PRO A 861 60.37 31.79 -21.60
CA PRO A 861 61.07 31.75 -20.32
C PRO A 861 61.19 33.15 -19.69
N GLY A 862 60.98 33.26 -18.37
CA GLY A 862 61.45 34.40 -17.59
C GLY A 862 60.75 35.75 -17.80
N GLY A 863 59.46 35.76 -18.18
CA GLY A 863 58.70 37.02 -18.31
C GLY A 863 59.10 37.86 -19.52
N LEU A 864 59.70 37.22 -20.53
CA LEU A 864 59.90 37.82 -21.85
C LEU A 864 58.56 38.30 -22.44
N ASN A 865 58.62 39.37 -23.23
CA ASN A 865 57.43 40.02 -23.75
C ASN A 865 56.60 39.03 -24.62
N PRO A 866 55.32 38.78 -24.31
CA PRO A 866 54.43 37.96 -25.14
C PRO A 866 54.25 38.50 -26.57
N ASP A 867 54.64 39.74 -26.85
CA ASP A 867 54.59 40.37 -28.18
C ASP A 867 55.61 39.82 -29.18
N VAL A 868 56.55 38.96 -28.76
CA VAL A 868 57.59 38.42 -29.65
C VAL A 868 56.99 37.40 -30.63
N ILE A 869 57.05 37.72 -31.92
CA ILE A 869 56.70 36.80 -33.02
C ILE A 869 57.95 36.25 -33.72
N LEU A 870 57.81 35.14 -34.46
CA LEU A 870 58.91 34.60 -35.27
C LEU A 870 59.26 35.57 -36.42
N GLY A 871 58.23 36.12 -37.06
CA GLY A 871 58.36 37.16 -38.08
C GLY A 871 57.11 37.30 -38.94
N MET A 872 57.10 38.25 -39.86
CA MET A 872 56.02 38.45 -40.81
C MET A 872 56.54 38.77 -42.21
N GLN A 873 55.77 38.35 -43.21
CA GLN A 873 55.92 38.64 -44.63
C GLN A 873 54.56 39.10 -45.19
N GLY A 874 54.46 39.41 -46.48
CA GLY A 874 53.22 39.81 -47.17
C GLY A 874 52.37 38.64 -47.69
N GLY A 875 52.84 37.40 -47.54
CA GLY A 875 52.18 36.20 -48.09
C GLY A 875 52.83 35.74 -49.39
N TRP A 876 52.09 34.97 -50.21
CA TRP A 876 52.48 34.59 -51.56
C TRP A 876 51.24 34.39 -52.43
N SER A 877 51.46 34.27 -53.75
CA SER A 877 50.42 33.90 -54.71
C SER A 877 50.64 32.46 -55.18
N ALA A 878 49.56 31.67 -55.24
CA ALA A 878 49.53 30.36 -55.88
C ALA A 878 48.32 30.30 -56.82
N ASP A 879 48.56 29.94 -58.08
CA ASP A 879 47.52 29.91 -59.14
C ASP A 879 46.71 31.21 -59.30
N GLY A 880 47.33 32.35 -58.96
CA GLY A 880 46.72 33.68 -59.04
C GLY A 880 45.89 34.08 -57.81
N GLU A 881 45.79 33.22 -56.81
CA GLU A 881 45.08 33.48 -55.55
C GLU A 881 46.05 33.77 -54.39
N THR A 882 45.57 34.49 -53.38
CA THR A 882 46.26 34.78 -52.11
C THR A 882 45.31 34.55 -50.93
N TYR A 883 45.80 34.67 -49.70
CA TYR A 883 44.97 34.70 -48.48
C TYR A 883 43.86 35.77 -48.51
N PHE A 884 44.04 36.84 -49.30
CA PHE A 884 43.17 38.01 -49.32
C PHE A 884 42.14 37.95 -50.47
N SER A 885 42.37 37.10 -51.47
CA SER A 885 41.43 36.87 -52.58
C SER A 885 40.60 35.59 -52.41
N ASN A 886 41.10 34.59 -51.66
CA ASN A 886 40.43 33.30 -51.48
C ASN A 886 40.50 32.82 -50.02
N ALA A 887 39.33 32.63 -49.40
CA ALA A 887 39.22 32.15 -48.01
C ALA A 887 39.73 30.71 -47.80
N GLY A 888 39.80 29.89 -48.85
CA GLY A 888 40.37 28.54 -48.83
C GLY A 888 41.81 28.47 -49.32
N PHE A 889 42.52 29.60 -49.40
CA PHE A 889 43.93 29.63 -49.76
C PHE A 889 44.76 28.81 -48.77
N ASP A 890 45.71 28.03 -49.28
CA ASP A 890 46.52 27.09 -48.49
C ASP A 890 45.71 26.04 -47.69
N ALA A 891 44.70 25.45 -48.31
CA ALA A 891 43.88 24.39 -47.70
C ALA A 891 44.68 23.19 -47.16
N GLY A 892 45.90 22.95 -47.68
CA GLY A 892 46.81 21.92 -47.17
C GLY A 892 47.54 22.30 -45.88
N HIS A 893 47.27 23.49 -45.35
CA HIS A 893 47.91 24.05 -44.16
C HIS A 893 49.45 24.01 -44.24
N ARG A 894 50.03 24.35 -45.39
CA ARG A 894 51.49 24.35 -45.53
C ARG A 894 52.13 25.46 -44.71
N GLY A 895 51.46 26.61 -44.62
CA GLY A 895 51.93 27.81 -43.93
C GLY A 895 53.17 28.46 -44.56
N LEU A 896 53.59 28.03 -45.75
CA LEU A 896 54.76 28.56 -46.47
C LEU A 896 54.55 28.50 -47.99
N PRO A 897 55.18 29.41 -48.76
CA PRO A 897 55.14 29.33 -50.22
C PRO A 897 55.83 28.06 -50.74
N PRO A 898 55.41 27.53 -51.91
CA PRO A 898 55.96 26.30 -52.46
C PRO A 898 57.48 26.22 -52.62
N ALA A 899 58.13 27.37 -52.81
CA ALA A 899 59.58 27.49 -52.97
C ALA A 899 60.38 27.37 -51.66
N PHE A 900 59.72 27.43 -50.49
CA PHE A 900 60.37 27.38 -49.18
C PHE A 900 60.01 26.12 -48.41
N ASN A 901 61.01 25.55 -47.75
CA ASN A 901 60.89 24.35 -46.92
C ASN A 901 61.21 24.64 -45.43
N ALA A 902 61.52 25.88 -45.07
CA ALA A 902 61.85 26.29 -43.71
C ALA A 902 61.36 27.72 -43.41
N PRO A 903 60.79 27.99 -42.23
CA PRO A 903 60.26 29.31 -41.83
C PRO A 903 61.25 30.45 -41.97
N LEU A 904 62.46 30.27 -41.41
CA LEU A 904 63.48 31.31 -41.37
C LEU A 904 63.96 31.71 -42.76
N SER A 905 63.97 30.79 -43.73
CA SER A 905 64.32 31.09 -45.12
C SER A 905 63.26 31.97 -45.80
N TYR A 906 61.98 31.76 -45.49
CA TYR A 906 60.89 32.60 -46.00
C TYR A 906 60.89 33.98 -45.33
N LEU A 907 60.98 34.02 -44.00
CA LEU A 907 61.03 35.27 -43.23
C LEU A 907 62.27 36.11 -43.55
N GLY A 908 63.39 35.48 -43.91
CA GLY A 908 64.63 36.16 -44.33
C GLY A 908 64.67 36.58 -45.80
N SER A 909 63.66 36.21 -46.61
CA SER A 909 63.64 36.53 -48.04
C SER A 909 63.55 38.04 -48.28
N GLN A 910 64.37 38.52 -49.20
CA GLN A 910 64.43 39.91 -49.67
C GLN A 910 63.72 40.09 -51.03
N ASP A 911 63.06 39.04 -51.52
CA ASP A 911 62.27 39.12 -52.75
C ASP A 911 61.00 39.96 -52.50
N GLU A 912 60.85 41.04 -53.26
CA GLU A 912 59.71 41.98 -53.17
C GLU A 912 58.35 41.32 -53.44
N ALA A 913 58.33 40.09 -53.98
CA ALA A 913 57.12 39.29 -54.13
C ALA A 913 56.56 38.76 -52.80
N TYR A 914 57.40 38.64 -51.76
CA TYR A 914 57.00 38.15 -50.44
C TYR A 914 56.96 39.23 -49.38
N LEU A 915 57.55 40.41 -49.61
CA LEU A 915 57.54 41.50 -48.64
C LEU A 915 56.13 42.12 -48.49
N PRO A 916 55.67 42.44 -47.27
CA PRO A 916 54.47 43.24 -47.06
C PRO A 916 54.54 44.56 -47.83
N ARG A 917 53.39 45.05 -48.29
CA ARG A 917 53.32 46.32 -49.04
C ARG A 917 52.60 47.41 -48.24
N ALA A 918 53.31 48.50 -47.99
CA ALA A 918 52.74 49.72 -47.45
C ALA A 918 52.17 50.54 -48.60
N GLU A 919 50.84 50.54 -48.74
CA GLU A 919 50.15 51.16 -49.87
C GLU A 919 49.28 52.33 -49.43
N LYS A 920 49.28 53.41 -50.22
CA LYS A 920 48.34 54.52 -50.04
C LYS A 920 48.24 55.35 -51.30
N THR A 921 47.02 55.66 -51.74
CA THR A 921 46.85 56.71 -52.77
C THR A 921 46.53 58.05 -52.09
N TRP A 922 47.50 58.96 -52.04
CA TRP A 922 47.25 60.31 -51.50
C TRP A 922 46.48 61.17 -52.50
N PHE A 923 45.37 61.72 -52.03
CA PHE A 923 44.48 62.62 -52.78
C PHE A 923 43.97 62.05 -54.12
N GLY A 924 43.98 60.72 -54.29
CA GLY A 924 43.61 60.07 -55.55
C GLY A 924 44.60 60.27 -56.69
N LEU A 925 45.80 60.80 -56.43
CA LEU A 925 46.74 61.25 -57.47
C LEU A 925 48.13 60.63 -57.35
N ILE A 926 48.62 60.40 -56.13
CA ILE A 926 49.99 59.90 -55.91
C ILE A 926 49.91 58.53 -55.23
N PRO A 927 50.15 57.43 -55.98
CA PRO A 927 50.23 56.11 -55.38
C PRO A 927 51.58 55.91 -54.69
N PHE A 928 51.53 55.58 -53.41
CA PHE A 928 52.64 55.04 -52.64
C PHE A 928 52.46 53.52 -52.57
N ASN A 929 53.50 52.78 -52.94
CA ASN A 929 53.58 51.32 -52.81
C ASN A 929 55.03 50.98 -52.51
N PHE A 930 55.30 50.64 -51.25
CA PHE A 930 56.64 50.30 -50.79
C PHE A 930 56.66 48.88 -50.24
N PRO A 931 57.58 48.00 -50.72
CA PRO A 931 57.89 46.78 -50.00
C PRO A 931 58.58 47.16 -48.69
N VAL A 932 58.09 46.62 -47.57
CA VAL A 932 58.65 46.89 -46.23
C VAL A 932 59.12 45.60 -45.58
N GLN A 933 60.21 45.67 -44.84
CA GLN A 933 60.73 44.52 -44.09
C GLN A 933 60.39 44.67 -42.61
N TYR A 934 59.88 43.60 -42.02
CA TYR A 934 59.73 43.52 -40.56
C TYR A 934 61.10 43.41 -39.88
N SER A 935 61.35 44.27 -38.90
CA SER A 935 62.56 44.21 -38.07
C SER A 935 62.14 44.00 -36.61
N PRO A 936 62.47 42.83 -36.02
CA PRO A 936 62.28 42.59 -34.59
C PRO A 936 63.40 43.33 -33.85
N LEU A 937 63.13 44.54 -33.38
CA LEU A 937 64.03 45.27 -32.47
C LEU A 937 63.67 44.98 -31.02
#